data_AF-A0AAD8XYF3-F1
#
_entry.id   AF-A0AAD8XYF3-F1
#
_cell.length_a   1.000
_cell.length_b   1.000
_cell.length_c   1.000
_cell.angle_alpha   90.00
_cell.angle_beta   90.00
_cell.angle_gamma   90.00
#
_symmetry.space_group_name_H-M   'P 1'
#
loop_
_entity.id
_entity.type
_entity.pdbx_description
1 polymer ?
#
loop_
_entity_poly.entity_id
_entity_poly.type
_entity_poly.pdbx_seq_one_letter_code
_entity_poly.pdbx_strand_id
1 'polypeptide(L)'
;MLFQSYHQVASLAVSLLAISSPSFAFDADCGEGYTGYSLKLGTQCRSYVYCSAGRVSSTTVCPGALIYGGSVGVGGVCGWPNAVTCADAGGVAAASSGESVGSTSVTVNVNTDEANTLAQLLNNNPSPSPPSATSVVIVAPTPPTIGSPTPNSLAIGLASTDPGYCGGSKPDAEAKCVPCVERMCSGLNEACWRGTSCSSSSGSNVSQPSPATTATYSVQSPSSATTTTGTTTLVDTAAASVPSTSPSLPPWTNAPFTPYNGPRRDKTVIGYYASWQWYDRVKFADPQNIDWSKYDRINYAFFQIDKEGEIFGTDEWADPQLLHGPYIYDEARQIRTGPGANYFCSWDGPSLRNCNYHDTTKGIIELAHRAGATVMPSIGGWTLSDNFPTVAASERTRKNFARNCVKLIEEYNFDGIDIDWEYPGYEPHSGTDQDKFTYTLFLAEIRKQLDQLGIIKNKYYKLTAALPCGPDKIANIQIDQIKDILDELNLMSYDLHGAWDMLTGINAPMTDQGWTDDTKRWSVHGCTNTYVENGVPLSKINLGLPFYGRSFRRATGMKQLHEGADDRNFHLDEGSPQYFNIVNNLNRMTTYRHEKTQTQYAVLNSPDGGLVSYDDPRAICDKVHYANERGMHGFLVWEISGDMLENGQTPLIDATNDKINDPSLDCSKLRDPLWSLSSSTYFYAPDEPDEVDMTNAASFSIQSTGSANDFNGAQEDTVLSRPATTSTSDSDASTQNQVYIPTYTVDNGSSSSASSSSSSTVELVKDCPNGYTGYWTSIDCTRYFQCQDGNLLGASQPCVPGTLFDVHINTCAFAANVQC
;
A
#
# COMPACT_ATOMS: atom_id res chain seq x y z
N MET A 1 -1.42 96.37 10.00
CA MET A 1 -2.83 96.61 10.40
C MET A 1 -3.25 95.38 11.19
N LEU A 2 -3.12 95.45 12.51
CA LEU A 2 -4.21 95.60 13.51
C LEU A 2 -4.75 94.21 13.92
N PHE A 3 -4.21 93.59 14.97
CA PHE A 3 -4.65 93.67 16.39
C PHE A 3 -6.03 93.03 16.66
N GLN A 4 -6.05 91.91 17.41
CA GLN A 4 -6.78 91.74 18.69
C GLN A 4 -6.51 90.32 19.25
N SER A 5 -5.72 90.13 20.31
CA SER A 5 -6.05 90.24 21.76
C SER A 5 -6.82 89.01 22.29
N TYR A 6 -6.20 88.01 22.94
CA TYR A 6 -5.80 87.91 24.36
C TYR A 6 -6.89 88.26 25.41
N HIS A 7 -7.24 87.27 26.26
CA HIS A 7 -7.64 87.32 27.70
C HIS A 7 -8.44 86.04 28.05
N GLN A 8 -8.32 85.29 29.16
CA GLN A 8 -7.69 85.26 30.51
C GLN A 8 -7.69 83.75 30.93
N VAL A 9 -6.73 83.08 31.58
CA VAL A 9 -5.92 83.23 32.81
C VAL A 9 -6.67 82.99 34.15
N ALA A 10 -6.10 82.05 34.95
CA ALA A 10 -6.22 81.76 36.40
C ALA A 10 -7.33 80.76 36.83
N SER A 11 -7.15 79.82 37.76
CA SER A 11 -6.02 79.32 38.57
C SER A 11 -6.52 78.14 39.46
N LEU A 12 -5.56 77.35 39.99
CA LEU A 12 -5.56 76.58 41.26
C LEU A 12 -6.11 75.13 41.35
N ALA A 13 -5.13 74.21 41.31
CA ALA A 13 -4.76 73.22 42.34
C ALA A 13 -5.84 72.39 43.07
N VAL A 14 -5.74 71.05 43.01
CA VAL A 14 -5.22 70.16 44.08
C VAL A 14 -5.44 68.69 43.68
N SER A 15 -4.41 67.89 43.94
CA SER A 15 -4.23 66.44 43.85
C SER A 15 -5.36 65.57 44.43
N LEU A 16 -5.74 64.46 43.77
CA LEU A 16 -5.52 63.06 44.20
C LEU A 16 -6.39 62.07 43.39
N LEU A 17 -5.73 60.99 42.94
CA LEU A 17 -6.20 59.69 42.44
C LEU A 17 -7.70 59.34 42.51
N ALA A 18 -8.29 59.10 41.33
CA ALA A 18 -9.26 58.01 41.11
C ALA A 18 -9.11 57.52 39.65
N ILE A 19 -8.61 56.31 39.48
CA ILE A 19 -8.57 55.59 38.21
C ILE A 19 -10.00 55.15 37.91
N SER A 20 -10.62 55.72 36.87
CA SER A 20 -11.85 55.18 36.27
C SER A 20 -11.53 54.70 34.86
N SER A 21 -11.92 53.45 34.61
CA SER A 21 -11.62 52.63 33.45
C SER A 21 -12.05 53.27 32.12
N PRO A 22 -11.27 53.12 31.02
CA PRO A 22 -11.75 53.51 29.71
C PRO A 22 -12.88 52.55 29.29
N SER A 23 -14.08 53.10 29.09
CA SER A 23 -15.13 52.46 28.31
C SER A 23 -14.61 52.26 26.88
N PHE A 24 -14.26 51.02 26.57
CA PHE A 24 -13.73 50.64 25.26
C PHE A 24 -14.88 50.57 24.25
N ALA A 25 -14.83 51.41 23.21
CA ALA A 25 -15.69 51.25 22.05
C ALA A 25 -15.24 50.00 21.27
N PHE A 26 -16.18 49.10 20.97
CA PHE A 26 -15.97 47.92 20.12
C PHE A 26 -16.27 48.24 18.66
N ASP A 27 -15.68 47.47 17.75
CA ASP A 27 -15.86 47.67 16.31
C ASP A 27 -17.16 46.99 15.85
N ALA A 28 -17.95 47.68 15.03
CA ALA A 28 -19.26 47.20 14.57
C ALA A 28 -19.13 45.92 13.73
N ASP A 29 -17.99 45.72 13.08
CA ASP A 29 -17.67 44.50 12.32
C ASP A 29 -17.42 43.29 13.24
N CYS A 30 -17.14 43.50 14.54
CA CYS A 30 -16.65 42.46 15.43
C CYS A 30 -17.61 42.04 16.54
N GLY A 31 -18.61 42.83 16.94
CA GLY A 31 -19.44 42.48 18.09
C GLY A 31 -18.65 42.47 19.42
N GLU A 32 -19.34 42.68 20.54
CA GLU A 32 -18.68 42.84 21.83
C GLU A 32 -17.99 41.55 22.31
N GLY A 33 -16.70 41.62 22.65
CA GLY A 33 -15.91 40.50 23.19
C GLY A 33 -15.55 39.38 22.21
N TYR A 34 -16.04 39.41 20.97
CA TYR A 34 -15.84 38.35 19.98
C TYR A 34 -14.39 38.26 19.50
N THR A 35 -13.89 37.03 19.40
CA THR A 35 -12.60 36.72 18.78
C THR A 35 -12.82 35.66 17.70
N GLY A 36 -12.45 35.97 16.46
CA GLY A 36 -12.73 35.12 15.30
C GLY A 36 -12.96 35.94 14.03
N TYR A 37 -13.19 35.27 12.90
CA TYR A 37 -13.48 35.98 11.64
C TYR A 37 -14.92 36.49 11.60
N SER A 38 -15.13 37.66 11.02
CA SER A 38 -16.44 38.27 10.84
C SER A 38 -16.53 38.97 9.49
N LEU A 39 -17.74 39.09 8.94
CA LEU A 39 -17.99 39.84 7.72
C LEU A 39 -17.69 41.33 7.95
N LYS A 40 -17.05 41.99 6.99
CA LYS A 40 -16.93 43.46 7.01
C LYS A 40 -18.20 44.08 6.44
N LEU A 41 -18.94 44.80 7.28
CA LEU A 41 -20.23 45.36 6.90
C LEU A 41 -20.08 46.44 5.81
N GLY A 42 -21.03 46.47 4.88
CA GLY A 42 -21.09 47.44 3.79
C GLY A 42 -20.11 47.19 2.64
N THR A 43 -19.55 45.98 2.53
CA THR A 43 -18.60 45.60 1.47
C THR A 43 -19.19 44.65 0.42
N GLN A 44 -20.49 44.36 0.51
CA GLN A 44 -21.20 43.35 -0.29
C GLN A 44 -20.51 41.98 -0.20
N CYS A 45 -20.08 41.62 1.01
CA CYS A 45 -19.27 40.41 1.28
C CYS A 45 -17.95 40.33 0.53
N ARG A 46 -17.42 41.42 -0.03
CA ARG A 46 -16.11 41.43 -0.67
C ARG A 46 -14.96 41.56 0.31
N SER A 47 -15.23 41.71 1.61
CA SER A 47 -14.20 41.79 2.63
C SER A 47 -14.66 41.17 3.94
N TYR A 48 -13.70 40.68 4.71
CA TYR A 48 -13.91 40.14 6.05
C TYR A 48 -12.80 40.62 6.99
N VAL A 49 -13.05 40.56 8.28
CA VAL A 49 -12.14 40.98 9.34
C VAL A 49 -11.82 39.81 10.25
N TYR A 50 -10.64 39.86 10.87
CA TYR A 50 -10.38 39.06 12.07
C TYR A 50 -10.55 39.93 13.30
N CYS A 51 -11.39 39.48 14.23
CA CYS A 51 -11.71 40.15 15.46
C CYS A 51 -10.89 39.57 16.61
N SER A 52 -10.38 40.44 17.48
CA SER A 52 -9.75 40.05 18.74
C SER A 52 -10.37 40.88 19.85
N ALA A 53 -11.06 40.22 20.78
CA ALA A 53 -11.78 40.84 21.89
C ALA A 53 -12.71 42.01 21.47
N GLY A 54 -13.43 41.83 20.36
CA GLY A 54 -14.39 42.80 19.82
C GLY A 54 -13.76 43.96 19.04
N ARG A 55 -12.50 43.82 18.60
CA ARG A 55 -11.81 44.81 17.73
C ARG A 55 -11.28 44.17 16.46
N VAL A 56 -11.35 44.90 15.36
CA VAL A 56 -10.73 44.49 14.10
C VAL A 56 -9.21 44.47 14.25
N SER A 57 -8.62 43.28 14.18
CA SER A 57 -7.17 43.06 14.18
C SER A 57 -6.60 43.02 12.76
N SER A 58 -7.41 42.65 11.77
CA SER A 58 -7.01 42.66 10.36
C SER A 58 -8.23 42.74 9.46
N THR A 59 -8.07 43.30 8.26
CA THR A 59 -9.09 43.31 7.20
C THR A 59 -8.52 42.65 5.96
N THR A 60 -9.28 41.75 5.33
CA THR A 60 -8.90 41.04 4.12
C THR A 60 -9.98 41.22 3.05
N VAL A 61 -9.56 41.47 1.81
CA VAL A 61 -10.45 41.60 0.64
C VAL A 61 -10.48 40.27 -0.11
N CYS A 62 -11.65 39.79 -0.48
CA CYS A 62 -11.79 38.58 -1.29
C CYS A 62 -11.24 38.82 -2.70
N PRO A 63 -10.39 37.91 -3.24
CA PRO A 63 -9.79 38.09 -4.54
C PRO A 63 -10.83 37.96 -5.68
N GLY A 64 -10.77 38.87 -6.64
CA GLY A 64 -11.59 38.83 -7.85
C GLY A 64 -13.10 39.00 -7.61
N ALA A 65 -13.89 38.03 -8.09
CA ALA A 65 -15.35 38.02 -7.97
C ALA A 65 -15.87 37.20 -6.77
N LEU A 66 -14.98 36.67 -5.93
CA LEU A 66 -15.34 35.86 -4.76
C LEU A 66 -15.95 36.73 -3.66
N ILE A 67 -16.81 36.11 -2.84
CA ILE A 67 -17.46 36.74 -1.69
C ILE A 67 -17.28 35.89 -0.43
N TYR A 68 -17.23 36.55 0.72
CA TYR A 68 -17.11 35.92 2.03
C TYR A 68 -18.47 35.34 2.44
N GLY A 69 -18.52 34.03 2.64
CA GLY A 69 -19.74 33.31 3.03
C GLY A 69 -19.97 33.15 4.53
N GLY A 70 -19.04 33.60 5.36
CA GLY A 70 -19.13 33.42 6.81
C GLY A 70 -20.16 34.36 7.44
N SER A 71 -21.14 33.79 8.15
CA SER A 71 -21.97 34.56 9.08
C SER A 71 -21.15 34.98 10.29
N VAL A 72 -21.61 35.97 11.07
CA VAL A 72 -20.98 36.33 12.35
C VAL A 72 -20.87 35.07 13.23
N GLY A 73 -19.66 34.70 13.62
CA GLY A 73 -19.40 33.50 14.44
C GLY A 73 -19.05 32.22 13.67
N VAL A 74 -19.11 32.19 12.33
CA VAL A 74 -18.71 31.03 11.52
C VAL A 74 -17.51 31.41 10.65
N GLY A 75 -16.38 30.74 10.87
CA GLY A 75 -15.19 30.88 10.04
C GLY A 75 -15.50 30.43 8.61
N GLY A 76 -15.45 31.35 7.66
CA GLY A 76 -15.62 31.08 6.23
C GLY A 76 -14.39 31.47 5.41
N VAL A 77 -14.29 30.95 4.20
CA VAL A 77 -13.29 31.33 3.17
C VAL A 77 -14.03 32.04 2.04
N CYS A 78 -13.35 32.91 1.28
CA CYS A 78 -13.95 33.54 0.10
C CYS A 78 -14.34 32.47 -0.94
N GLY A 79 -15.62 32.41 -1.29
CA GLY A 79 -16.19 31.44 -2.24
C GLY A 79 -16.87 32.13 -3.42
N TRP A 80 -17.21 31.36 -4.46
CA TRP A 80 -17.96 31.89 -5.59
C TRP A 80 -19.40 32.24 -5.17
N PRO A 81 -20.03 33.29 -5.72
CA PRO A 81 -21.37 33.73 -5.30
C PRO A 81 -22.48 32.67 -5.41
N ASN A 82 -22.29 31.63 -6.21
CA ASN A 82 -23.20 30.49 -6.35
C ASN A 82 -22.97 29.38 -5.31
N ALA A 83 -21.86 29.43 -4.56
CA ALA A 83 -21.46 28.44 -3.57
C ALA A 83 -21.57 28.95 -2.13
N VAL A 84 -21.79 30.25 -1.92
CA VAL A 84 -21.90 30.87 -0.60
C VAL A 84 -22.99 31.96 -0.55
N THR A 85 -23.68 32.07 0.58
CA THR A 85 -24.75 33.08 0.78
C THR A 85 -24.20 34.33 1.46
N CYS A 86 -24.29 35.48 0.81
CA CYS A 86 -23.88 36.77 1.39
C CYS A 86 -25.00 37.38 2.25
N ALA A 87 -24.69 37.69 3.52
CA ALA A 87 -25.61 38.34 4.45
C ALA A 87 -25.04 39.69 4.93
N ASP A 88 -24.77 40.61 4.00
CA ASP A 88 -24.32 41.97 4.32
C ASP A 88 -25.51 42.91 4.52
N ALA A 89 -26.14 42.85 5.69
CA ALA A 89 -27.23 43.75 6.07
C ALA A 89 -27.00 44.33 7.47
N GLY A 90 -26.26 45.43 7.56
CA GLY A 90 -26.15 46.22 8.78
C GLY A 90 -27.09 47.43 8.77
N GLY A 91 -28.04 47.51 9.70
CA GLY A 91 -28.88 48.70 9.91
C GLY A 91 -29.98 48.58 10.97
N VAL A 92 -29.62 48.75 12.25
CA VAL A 92 -30.39 49.12 13.48
C VAL A 92 -31.95 49.17 13.44
N ALA A 93 -32.64 48.33 14.24
CA ALA A 93 -33.54 48.73 15.36
C ALA A 93 -34.56 47.64 15.81
N ALA A 94 -34.52 47.32 17.11
CA ALA A 94 -35.61 47.07 18.06
C ALA A 94 -36.68 45.95 17.89
N ALA A 95 -36.59 45.01 18.84
CA ALA A 95 -37.64 44.50 19.74
C ALA A 95 -38.90 43.75 19.23
N SER A 96 -38.98 42.52 19.74
CA SER A 96 -40.17 41.80 20.29
C SER A 96 -41.04 40.91 19.38
N SER A 97 -41.22 39.69 19.94
CA SER A 97 -42.36 38.76 19.89
C SER A 97 -42.72 38.03 18.60
N GLY A 98 -42.75 36.69 18.73
CA GLY A 98 -43.96 35.93 18.40
C GLY A 98 -43.91 35.00 17.19
N GLU A 99 -43.93 33.71 17.51
CA GLU A 99 -44.70 32.65 16.82
C GLU A 99 -44.22 32.05 15.49
N SER A 100 -44.61 30.78 15.39
CA SER A 100 -44.33 29.74 14.40
C SER A 100 -45.25 29.84 13.18
N VAL A 101 -45.20 28.81 12.31
CA VAL A 101 -45.96 28.58 11.05
C VAL A 101 -45.22 29.13 9.81
N GLY A 102 -45.01 28.42 8.70
CA GLY A 102 -45.35 27.06 8.26
C GLY A 102 -44.77 26.86 6.84
N SER A 103 -44.63 25.61 6.41
CA SER A 103 -44.18 25.23 5.07
C SER A 103 -45.11 25.77 3.97
N THR A 104 -44.57 26.31 2.89
CA THR A 104 -45.31 26.47 1.64
C THR A 104 -44.42 26.24 0.43
N SER A 105 -44.73 25.18 -0.30
CA SER A 105 -44.32 24.91 -1.67
C SER A 105 -45.10 25.80 -2.64
N VAL A 106 -44.45 26.27 -3.71
CA VAL A 106 -45.12 26.91 -4.85
C VAL A 106 -44.72 26.22 -6.13
N THR A 107 -45.74 25.66 -6.78
CA THR A 107 -45.77 25.05 -8.12
C THR A 107 -45.87 26.13 -9.21
N VAL A 108 -45.25 25.92 -10.37
CA VAL A 108 -45.71 26.49 -11.64
C VAL A 108 -45.75 25.39 -12.72
N ASN A 109 -46.96 25.15 -13.24
CA ASN A 109 -47.28 24.26 -14.36
C ASN A 109 -47.08 24.97 -15.70
N VAL A 110 -46.68 24.22 -16.75
CA VAL A 110 -47.17 24.46 -18.13
C VAL A 110 -47.37 23.12 -18.86
N ASN A 111 -48.51 23.04 -19.56
CA ASN A 111 -49.17 21.89 -20.20
C ASN A 111 -48.50 21.29 -21.45
N THR A 112 -48.92 20.06 -21.73
CA THR A 112 -48.72 19.23 -22.92
C THR A 112 -49.60 19.62 -24.12
N ASP A 113 -49.17 19.11 -25.28
CA ASP A 113 -49.88 18.85 -26.56
C ASP A 113 -49.99 19.96 -27.62
N GLU A 114 -49.18 19.81 -28.68
CA GLU A 114 -49.71 19.54 -30.03
C GLU A 114 -48.63 18.93 -30.95
N ALA A 115 -49.03 17.87 -31.64
CA ALA A 115 -48.23 17.04 -32.55
C ALA A 115 -48.47 17.40 -34.03
N ASN A 116 -47.54 16.95 -34.88
CA ASN A 116 -47.63 16.69 -36.34
C ASN A 116 -47.33 17.83 -37.33
N THR A 117 -46.17 17.71 -38.00
CA THR A 117 -45.93 17.50 -39.47
C THR A 117 -44.43 17.79 -39.72
N LEU A 118 -43.62 17.10 -40.54
CA LEU A 118 -43.85 16.38 -41.79
C LEU A 118 -42.65 15.45 -42.07
N ALA A 119 -42.89 14.23 -42.54
CA ALA A 119 -41.90 13.29 -43.08
C ALA A 119 -41.70 13.49 -44.60
N GLN A 120 -40.48 13.28 -45.10
CA GLN A 120 -40.05 12.84 -46.47
C GLN A 120 -38.54 13.12 -46.59
N LEU A 121 -37.61 12.16 -46.70
CA LEU A 121 -37.40 11.08 -47.69
C LEU A 121 -36.59 9.95 -46.99
N LEU A 122 -37.05 8.69 -46.83
CA LEU A 122 -36.99 7.54 -47.76
C LEU A 122 -35.62 7.42 -48.50
N ASN A 123 -34.94 6.30 -48.66
CA ASN A 123 -35.08 4.87 -48.30
C ASN A 123 -33.81 4.17 -48.83
N ASN A 124 -33.35 3.08 -48.20
CA ASN A 124 -33.14 1.77 -48.85
C ASN A 124 -32.45 0.78 -47.91
N ASN A 125 -33.25 -0.19 -47.45
CA ASN A 125 -32.90 -1.45 -46.80
C ASN A 125 -32.70 -2.52 -47.92
N PRO A 126 -32.14 -3.74 -47.70
CA PRO A 126 -32.78 -4.71 -46.80
C PRO A 126 -31.86 -5.68 -46.03
N SER A 127 -32.34 -6.06 -44.84
CA SER A 127 -32.06 -7.33 -44.16
C SER A 127 -33.09 -8.41 -44.59
N PRO A 128 -32.89 -9.69 -44.25
CA PRO A 128 -34.01 -10.51 -43.80
C PRO A 128 -33.83 -11.18 -42.42
N SER A 129 -34.98 -11.30 -41.76
CA SER A 129 -35.30 -11.48 -40.34
C SER A 129 -35.36 -12.96 -39.83
N PRO A 130 -35.64 -13.19 -38.51
CA PRO A 130 -35.72 -14.50 -37.82
C PRO A 130 -37.18 -15.03 -37.67
N PRO A 131 -37.41 -16.13 -36.91
CA PRO A 131 -38.41 -16.10 -35.81
C PRO A 131 -37.97 -16.97 -34.58
N SER A 132 -38.51 -16.95 -33.36
CA SER A 132 -39.92 -16.84 -32.90
C SER A 132 -39.96 -16.59 -31.36
N ALA A 133 -41.12 -16.18 -30.84
CA ALA A 133 -41.32 -15.68 -29.48
C ALA A 133 -42.33 -16.49 -28.62
N THR A 134 -42.27 -16.24 -27.29
CA THR A 134 -43.35 -16.14 -26.27
C THR A 134 -44.02 -17.40 -25.66
N SER A 135 -43.99 -17.54 -24.32
CA SER A 135 -45.18 -17.53 -23.43
C SER A 135 -44.85 -17.54 -21.92
N VAL A 136 -45.60 -16.72 -21.17
CA VAL A 136 -45.64 -16.58 -19.70
C VAL A 136 -46.83 -17.38 -19.18
N VAL A 137 -46.69 -18.08 -18.04
CA VAL A 137 -47.80 -18.72 -17.30
C VAL A 137 -47.73 -18.32 -15.82
N ILE A 138 -48.86 -17.85 -15.30
CA ILE A 138 -49.14 -17.53 -13.88
C ILE A 138 -49.79 -18.77 -13.24
N VAL A 139 -49.33 -19.20 -12.06
CA VAL A 139 -50.12 -20.04 -11.13
C VAL A 139 -49.79 -19.65 -9.67
N ALA A 140 -50.85 -19.46 -8.87
CA ALA A 140 -50.87 -19.23 -7.42
C ALA A 140 -51.51 -20.47 -6.70
N PRO A 141 -51.55 -20.57 -5.35
CA PRO A 141 -51.11 -21.75 -4.60
C PRO A 141 -52.23 -22.55 -3.89
N THR A 142 -51.91 -23.77 -3.41
CA THR A 142 -52.69 -24.51 -2.38
C THR A 142 -51.80 -25.36 -1.44
N PRO A 143 -52.05 -25.40 -0.10
CA PRO A 143 -51.32 -26.19 0.92
C PRO A 143 -52.13 -27.44 1.41
N PRO A 144 -51.82 -28.09 2.56
CA PRO A 144 -50.70 -29.01 2.92
C PRO A 144 -51.21 -30.42 3.36
N THR A 145 -50.33 -31.41 3.63
CA THR A 145 -50.56 -32.54 4.58
C THR A 145 -49.28 -33.39 4.76
N ILE A 146 -48.58 -33.30 5.90
CA ILE A 146 -48.58 -34.16 7.12
C ILE A 146 -48.05 -35.59 6.92
N GLY A 147 -46.92 -35.89 7.59
CA GLY A 147 -46.49 -37.25 7.93
C GLY A 147 -45.07 -37.38 8.50
N SER A 148 -44.91 -37.13 9.81
CA SER A 148 -43.80 -37.65 10.65
C SER A 148 -44.37 -38.75 11.58
N PRO A 149 -43.60 -39.76 12.05
CA PRO A 149 -42.69 -39.55 13.20
C PRO A 149 -41.35 -40.32 13.17
N THR A 150 -40.39 -39.78 13.92
CA THR A 150 -39.04 -40.25 14.32
C THR A 150 -39.08 -41.41 15.35
N PRO A 151 -37.96 -42.13 15.68
CA PRO A 151 -36.93 -41.61 16.63
C PRO A 151 -35.45 -42.02 16.36
N ASN A 152 -34.52 -41.11 16.75
CA ASN A 152 -33.20 -41.25 17.45
C ASN A 152 -32.37 -42.57 17.33
N SER A 153 -31.03 -42.64 17.32
CA SER A 153 -29.90 -41.70 17.55
C SER A 153 -28.55 -42.46 17.42
N LEU A 154 -27.47 -41.74 17.09
CA LEU A 154 -26.05 -41.92 17.49
C LEU A 154 -25.22 -43.15 17.00
N ALA A 155 -24.16 -42.86 16.23
CA ALA A 155 -22.78 -43.26 16.57
C ALA A 155 -21.75 -42.49 15.70
N ILE A 156 -20.88 -41.73 16.37
CA ILE A 156 -19.66 -41.09 15.86
C ILE A 156 -18.57 -42.16 15.80
N GLY A 157 -17.80 -42.22 14.70
CA GLY A 157 -16.65 -43.11 14.55
C GLY A 157 -15.39 -42.34 14.15
N LEU A 158 -14.61 -41.93 15.14
CA LEU A 158 -13.22 -41.48 15.03
C LEU A 158 -12.29 -42.69 14.76
N ALA A 159 -11.34 -42.56 13.84
CA ALA A 159 -10.15 -43.41 13.76
C ALA A 159 -8.94 -42.56 14.17
N SER A 160 -8.45 -42.72 15.40
CA SER A 160 -7.34 -43.61 15.82
C SER A 160 -5.96 -42.93 15.70
N THR A 161 -5.56 -42.32 16.82
CA THR A 161 -4.23 -41.81 17.16
C THR A 161 -3.30 -42.95 17.57
N ASP A 162 -2.15 -43.12 16.91
CA ASP A 162 -1.05 -43.92 17.48
C ASP A 162 -0.46 -43.16 18.70
N PRO A 163 -0.45 -43.73 19.91
CA PRO A 163 0.11 -43.06 21.08
C PRO A 163 1.65 -43.00 20.99
N GLY A 164 2.22 -41.84 21.24
CA GLY A 164 3.67 -41.65 21.42
C GLY A 164 3.97 -41.30 22.87
N TYR A 165 5.16 -41.69 23.33
CA TYR A 165 5.60 -41.45 24.70
C TYR A 165 6.94 -40.68 24.74
N CYS A 166 7.12 -39.92 25.82
CA CYS A 166 8.24 -39.02 26.04
C CYS A 166 9.44 -39.74 26.67
N GLY A 167 10.63 -39.55 26.08
CA GLY A 167 11.89 -40.04 26.63
C GLY A 167 13.09 -39.59 25.81
N GLY A 168 14.29 -39.66 26.41
CA GLY A 168 15.54 -39.33 25.74
C GLY A 168 15.95 -40.36 24.68
N SER A 169 15.34 -41.54 24.71
CA SER A 169 15.48 -42.61 23.72
C SER A 169 14.19 -43.46 23.68
N LYS A 170 13.99 -44.26 22.62
CA LYS A 170 12.82 -45.14 22.51
C LYS A 170 12.61 -46.06 23.74
N PRO A 171 13.64 -46.74 24.29
CA PRO A 171 13.48 -47.56 25.49
C PRO A 171 13.16 -46.75 26.76
N ASP A 172 13.69 -45.53 26.86
CA ASP A 172 13.40 -44.61 27.97
C ASP A 172 11.93 -44.13 27.90
N ALA A 173 11.42 -43.86 26.70
CA ALA A 173 10.02 -43.52 26.47
C ALA A 173 9.05 -44.68 26.80
N GLU A 174 9.42 -45.92 26.43
CA GLU A 174 8.66 -47.14 26.75
C GLU A 174 8.63 -47.45 28.26
N ALA A 175 9.68 -47.04 29.00
CA ALA A 175 9.77 -47.22 30.45
C ALA A 175 9.07 -46.10 31.25
N LYS A 176 9.20 -44.84 30.82
CA LYS A 176 8.61 -43.67 31.50
C LYS A 176 7.10 -43.58 31.34
N CYS A 177 6.60 -44.02 30.20
CA CYS A 177 5.17 -44.06 29.91
C CYS A 177 4.43 -42.73 30.07
N VAL A 178 5.13 -41.63 29.79
CA VAL A 178 4.56 -40.29 29.78
C VAL A 178 4.04 -40.01 28.38
N PRO A 179 2.73 -39.90 28.14
CA PRO A 179 2.19 -39.65 26.80
C PRO A 179 2.61 -38.27 26.31
N CYS A 180 3.00 -38.16 25.04
CA CYS A 180 3.20 -36.84 24.46
C CYS A 180 1.86 -36.23 24.06
N VAL A 181 1.64 -34.97 24.41
CA VAL A 181 0.54 -34.16 23.88
C VAL A 181 1.11 -33.31 22.75
N GLU A 182 0.45 -33.31 21.58
CA GLU A 182 0.87 -32.50 20.42
C GLU A 182 2.35 -32.67 19.99
N ARG A 183 2.90 -33.88 20.22
CA ARG A 183 4.32 -34.25 19.95
C ARG A 183 5.35 -33.54 20.84
N MET A 184 4.93 -32.91 21.93
CA MET A 184 5.81 -32.24 22.89
C MET A 184 5.99 -33.04 24.17
N CYS A 185 7.18 -32.94 24.75
CA CYS A 185 7.58 -33.56 26.00
C CYS A 185 8.11 -32.47 26.94
N SER A 186 7.73 -32.52 28.21
CA SER A 186 8.05 -31.48 29.20
C SER A 186 9.51 -31.48 29.68
N GLY A 187 10.25 -32.56 29.40
CA GLY A 187 11.68 -32.65 29.69
C GLY A 187 12.53 -31.99 28.61
N LEU A 188 13.47 -31.12 29.02
CA LEU A 188 14.32 -30.31 28.13
C LEU A 188 15.19 -31.10 27.13
N ASN A 189 15.30 -32.43 27.26
CA ASN A 189 16.05 -33.33 26.36
C ASN A 189 15.26 -34.60 25.98
N GLU A 190 13.93 -34.52 25.96
CA GLU A 190 13.06 -35.65 25.59
C GLU A 190 12.39 -35.41 24.24
N ALA A 191 12.24 -36.48 23.46
CA ALA A 191 11.52 -36.46 22.20
C ALA A 191 10.29 -37.37 22.28
N CYS A 192 9.29 -37.10 21.44
CA CYS A 192 8.11 -37.93 21.35
C CYS A 192 8.33 -39.13 20.42
N TRP A 193 8.41 -40.33 20.98
CA TRP A 193 8.64 -41.56 20.22
C TRP A 193 7.31 -42.24 19.89
N ARG A 194 6.89 -42.23 18.62
CA ARG A 194 5.65 -42.87 18.14
C ARG A 194 5.84 -44.37 17.85
N GLY A 195 4.75 -45.14 17.94
CA GLY A 195 4.79 -46.60 17.74
C GLY A 195 5.53 -47.32 18.88
N THR A 196 5.47 -46.76 20.08
CA THR A 196 6.04 -47.30 21.32
C THR A 196 4.93 -47.89 22.17
N SER A 197 5.18 -49.04 22.80
CA SER A 197 4.21 -49.68 23.69
C SER A 197 4.61 -49.45 25.14
N CYS A 198 3.70 -48.88 25.91
CA CYS A 198 3.90 -48.67 27.34
C CYS A 198 3.83 -49.96 28.13
N SER A 199 4.95 -50.42 28.68
CA SER A 199 4.97 -51.55 29.60
C SER A 199 4.99 -51.03 31.04
N SER A 200 3.83 -50.62 31.56
CA SER A 200 3.70 -50.38 33.00
C SER A 200 3.74 -51.70 33.76
N SER A 201 4.82 -51.99 34.46
CA SER A 201 4.79 -52.94 35.57
C SER A 201 5.81 -52.57 36.63
N SER A 202 5.30 -52.05 37.75
CA SER A 202 5.96 -52.08 39.04
C SER A 202 6.38 -53.51 39.40
N GLY A 203 7.67 -53.70 39.70
CA GLY A 203 8.20 -54.66 40.67
C GLY A 203 7.81 -56.15 40.59
N SER A 204 8.80 -56.97 40.23
CA SER A 204 9.11 -58.30 40.80
C SER A 204 8.13 -59.46 40.59
N ASN A 205 8.45 -60.38 39.67
CA ASN A 205 8.88 -61.75 40.02
C ASN A 205 9.16 -62.63 38.77
N VAL A 206 10.42 -63.06 38.65
CA VAL A 206 10.90 -64.43 38.40
C VAL A 206 10.21 -65.27 37.30
N SER A 207 10.88 -65.48 36.16
CA SER A 207 11.46 -66.78 35.73
C SER A 207 11.83 -66.81 34.24
N GLN A 208 13.12 -67.00 33.96
CA GLN A 208 13.68 -67.69 32.77
C GLN A 208 13.12 -69.14 32.69
N PRO A 209 13.10 -69.85 31.53
CA PRO A 209 14.25 -69.94 30.62
C PRO A 209 14.01 -69.97 29.10
N SER A 210 15.10 -69.56 28.43
CA SER A 210 15.63 -69.84 27.07
C SER A 210 15.52 -71.31 26.58
N PRO A 211 16.13 -71.69 25.43
CA PRO A 211 16.16 -71.12 24.06
C PRO A 211 15.93 -72.21 22.97
N ALA A 212 15.77 -71.81 21.70
CA ALA A 212 16.09 -72.54 20.45
C ALA A 212 15.27 -71.90 19.28
N THR A 213 15.68 -71.71 18.03
CA THR A 213 16.90 -72.01 17.26
C THR A 213 16.83 -71.24 15.94
N THR A 214 18.00 -71.04 15.34
CA THR A 214 18.40 -70.63 13.98
C THR A 214 17.63 -71.27 12.80
N ALA A 215 17.50 -70.56 11.67
CA ALA A 215 17.73 -71.01 10.26
C ALA A 215 16.99 -70.13 9.23
N THR A 216 17.64 -69.22 8.48
CA THR A 216 18.28 -69.33 7.13
C THR A 216 17.40 -69.06 5.88
N TYR A 217 17.99 -68.26 5.00
CA TYR A 217 17.62 -67.67 3.69
C TYR A 217 17.03 -68.58 2.60
N SER A 218 16.31 -67.98 1.62
CA SER A 218 16.68 -68.05 0.18
C SER A 218 15.94 -67.00 -0.70
N VAL A 219 16.66 -66.48 -1.70
CA VAL A 219 16.22 -65.59 -2.79
C VAL A 219 16.11 -66.42 -4.08
N GLN A 220 15.13 -66.13 -4.96
CA GLN A 220 15.24 -66.44 -6.40
C GLN A 220 14.27 -65.58 -7.26
N SER A 221 14.80 -65.07 -8.38
CA SER A 221 14.08 -64.51 -9.56
C SER A 221 14.43 -65.42 -10.79
N PRO A 222 14.07 -65.09 -12.04
CA PRO A 222 12.76 -64.87 -12.70
C PRO A 222 12.52 -65.90 -13.84
N SER A 223 11.38 -65.87 -14.55
CA SER A 223 11.26 -66.50 -15.90
C SER A 223 10.16 -65.90 -16.79
N SER A 224 10.40 -66.02 -18.09
CA SER A 224 9.85 -65.29 -19.24
C SER A 224 8.75 -66.04 -20.02
N ALA A 225 7.92 -65.34 -20.80
CA ALA A 225 7.36 -65.77 -22.11
C ALA A 225 6.73 -64.56 -22.84
N THR A 226 7.25 -64.04 -23.96
CA THR A 226 7.19 -64.42 -25.39
C THR A 226 6.13 -63.67 -26.20
N THR A 227 6.62 -63.14 -27.33
CA THR A 227 6.13 -62.20 -28.35
C THR A 227 4.95 -62.68 -29.22
N THR A 228 4.15 -61.74 -29.75
CA THR A 228 3.59 -61.86 -31.11
C THR A 228 3.44 -60.48 -31.78
N THR A 229 3.94 -60.42 -33.01
CA THR A 229 4.00 -59.31 -33.98
C THR A 229 2.66 -58.97 -34.62
N GLY A 230 2.46 -57.68 -34.92
CA GLY A 230 1.41 -57.18 -35.82
C GLY A 230 1.80 -55.82 -36.40
N THR A 231 2.35 -55.82 -37.61
CA THR A 231 2.71 -54.67 -38.44
C THR A 231 1.47 -54.20 -39.20
N THR A 232 1.14 -52.90 -39.25
CA THR A 232 0.87 -52.16 -40.51
C THR A 232 0.65 -50.65 -40.34
N THR A 233 1.29 -49.93 -41.27
CA THR A 233 0.92 -48.64 -41.91
C THR A 233 0.93 -47.33 -41.10
N LEU A 234 2.05 -46.63 -41.27
CA LEU A 234 2.16 -45.17 -41.25
C LEU A 234 1.26 -44.57 -42.34
N VAL A 235 0.41 -43.62 -41.96
CA VAL A 235 -0.21 -42.67 -42.89
C VAL A 235 0.40 -41.32 -42.61
N ASP A 236 1.12 -40.84 -43.60
CA ASP A 236 1.66 -39.49 -43.73
C ASP A 236 0.50 -38.53 -44.01
N THR A 237 0.25 -37.60 -43.10
CA THR A 237 -0.61 -36.44 -43.36
C THR A 237 0.18 -35.18 -43.09
N ALA A 238 0.80 -34.70 -44.17
CA ALA A 238 0.87 -33.31 -44.61
C ALA A 238 0.93 -32.23 -43.52
N ALA A 239 2.08 -31.57 -43.47
CA ALA A 239 2.29 -30.27 -42.86
C ALA A 239 1.15 -29.29 -43.21
N ALA A 240 0.28 -29.02 -42.24
CA ALA A 240 -0.59 -27.87 -42.29
C ALA A 240 0.27 -26.62 -42.14
N SER A 241 0.38 -25.83 -43.20
CA SER A 241 0.93 -24.49 -43.18
C SER A 241 0.17 -23.65 -42.16
N VAL A 242 0.80 -23.33 -41.03
CA VAL A 242 0.30 -22.35 -40.07
C VAL A 242 0.22 -20.99 -40.78
N PRO A 243 -0.94 -20.33 -40.87
CA PRO A 243 -1.01 -18.98 -41.41
C PRO A 243 -0.20 -18.05 -40.50
N SER A 244 0.80 -17.37 -41.07
CA SER A 244 1.49 -16.26 -40.41
C SER A 244 0.55 -15.05 -40.34
N THR A 245 -0.35 -15.03 -39.37
CA THR A 245 -1.00 -13.80 -38.96
C THR A 245 -0.12 -13.15 -37.91
N SER A 246 0.62 -12.11 -38.30
CA SER A 246 1.13 -11.12 -37.34
C SER A 246 -0.02 -10.73 -36.41
N PRO A 247 0.15 -10.74 -35.08
CA PRO A 247 -0.90 -10.31 -34.18
C PRO A 247 -1.20 -8.84 -34.46
N SER A 248 -2.38 -8.56 -35.02
CA SER A 248 -2.92 -7.21 -35.05
C SER A 248 -3.22 -6.80 -33.61
N LEU A 249 -2.60 -5.71 -33.15
CA LEU A 249 -2.88 -5.12 -31.84
C LEU A 249 -4.41 -4.87 -31.68
N PRO A 250 -4.96 -5.00 -30.45
CA PRO A 250 -6.40 -4.83 -30.22
C PRO A 250 -6.91 -3.42 -30.63
N PRO A 251 -8.20 -3.29 -31.01
CA PRO A 251 -8.75 -2.09 -31.67
C PRO A 251 -8.90 -0.81 -30.80
N TRP A 252 -8.33 -0.78 -29.58
CA TRP A 252 -8.75 0.18 -28.54
C TRP A 252 -7.78 1.33 -28.27
N THR A 253 -6.74 1.54 -29.07
CA THR A 253 -5.90 2.75 -28.95
C THR A 253 -6.37 3.82 -29.93
N ASN A 254 -7.07 4.85 -29.44
CA ASN A 254 -7.19 6.13 -30.14
C ASN A 254 -5.87 6.95 -30.08
N ALA A 255 -4.83 6.44 -29.41
CA ALA A 255 -3.50 7.02 -29.46
C ALA A 255 -2.83 6.68 -30.81
N PRO A 256 -2.35 7.66 -31.59
CA PRO A 256 -1.66 7.38 -32.83
C PRO A 256 -0.39 6.57 -32.57
N PHE A 257 -0.32 5.41 -33.20
CA PHE A 257 0.88 4.57 -33.26
C PHE A 257 1.95 5.32 -34.07
N THR A 258 3.04 5.72 -33.42
CA THR A 258 4.26 6.13 -34.10
C THR A 258 5.33 5.09 -33.84
N PRO A 259 5.69 4.26 -34.84
CA PRO A 259 6.80 3.33 -34.69
C PRO A 259 8.07 4.10 -34.33
N TYR A 260 8.75 3.63 -33.29
CA TYR A 260 10.01 4.21 -32.84
C TYR A 260 11.12 3.90 -33.86
N ASN A 261 11.74 4.94 -34.44
CA ASN A 261 12.77 4.83 -35.49
C ASN A 261 14.15 5.41 -35.04
N GLY A 262 14.37 5.62 -33.75
CA GLY A 262 15.63 6.20 -33.26
C GLY A 262 16.72 5.16 -32.92
N PRO A 263 17.92 5.60 -32.50
CA PRO A 263 19.08 4.73 -32.27
C PRO A 263 18.85 3.71 -31.14
N ARG A 264 19.61 2.60 -31.17
CA ARG A 264 19.45 1.37 -30.36
C ARG A 264 19.59 1.50 -28.81
N ARG A 265 19.55 2.70 -28.22
CA ARG A 265 19.50 2.93 -26.75
C ARG A 265 18.85 4.28 -26.41
N ASP A 266 17.56 4.42 -26.72
CA ASP A 266 16.75 5.59 -26.36
C ASP A 266 15.65 5.23 -25.38
N LYS A 267 15.89 4.17 -24.60
CA LYS A 267 15.05 3.76 -23.49
C LYS A 267 15.84 3.97 -22.22
N THR A 268 15.19 4.52 -21.20
CA THR A 268 15.77 4.62 -19.87
C THR A 268 15.43 3.36 -19.10
N VAL A 269 16.43 2.64 -18.57
CA VAL A 269 16.25 1.54 -17.63
C VAL A 269 16.59 2.03 -16.23
N ILE A 270 15.57 2.10 -15.37
CA ILE A 270 15.68 2.59 -13.98
C ILE A 270 15.67 1.39 -13.05
N GLY A 271 16.70 1.25 -12.22
CA GLY A 271 16.76 0.24 -11.17
C GLY A 271 16.54 0.86 -9.79
N TYR A 272 15.55 0.37 -9.02
CA TYR A 272 15.44 0.71 -7.60
C TYR A 272 16.39 -0.17 -6.78
N TYR A 273 17.35 0.46 -6.09
CA TYR A 273 18.23 -0.18 -5.12
C TYR A 273 17.56 -0.12 -3.75
N ALA A 274 16.98 -1.23 -3.28
CA ALA A 274 16.44 -1.32 -1.93
C ALA A 274 17.59 -1.44 -0.91
N SER A 275 17.79 -0.40 -0.11
CA SER A 275 18.97 -0.27 0.76
C SER A 275 19.13 -1.44 1.72
N TRP A 276 18.02 -1.97 2.25
CA TRP A 276 18.02 -3.06 3.23
C TRP A 276 18.49 -4.41 2.67
N GLN A 277 18.37 -4.65 1.36
CA GLN A 277 18.78 -5.91 0.73
C GLN A 277 20.28 -6.18 0.82
N TRP A 278 21.08 -5.16 1.13
CA TRP A 278 22.52 -5.35 1.33
C TRP A 278 22.85 -6.22 2.55
N TYR A 279 21.94 -6.39 3.51
CA TYR A 279 22.13 -7.29 4.65
C TYR A 279 21.90 -8.76 4.27
N ASP A 280 21.06 -9.00 3.28
CA ASP A 280 20.58 -10.32 2.93
C ASP A 280 21.59 -11.11 2.10
N ARG A 281 21.41 -12.43 2.12
CA ARG A 281 22.15 -13.38 1.26
C ARG A 281 23.68 -13.20 1.31
N VAL A 282 24.22 -12.94 2.51
CA VAL A 282 25.67 -12.69 2.72
C VAL A 282 26.16 -11.46 1.94
N LYS A 283 25.36 -10.39 1.97
CA LYS A 283 25.58 -9.13 1.25
C LYS A 283 25.63 -9.30 -0.26
N PHE A 284 24.71 -10.11 -0.80
CA PHE A 284 24.69 -10.37 -2.24
C PHE A 284 24.44 -9.09 -3.04
N ALA A 285 23.58 -8.20 -2.54
CA ALA A 285 23.31 -6.89 -3.11
C ALA A 285 24.37 -5.81 -2.76
N ASP A 286 25.57 -6.18 -2.26
CA ASP A 286 26.67 -5.23 -2.10
C ASP A 286 26.89 -4.46 -3.43
N PRO A 287 27.07 -3.12 -3.40
CA PRO A 287 27.23 -2.33 -4.61
C PRO A 287 28.31 -2.83 -5.58
N GLN A 288 29.35 -3.52 -5.08
CA GLN A 288 30.42 -4.08 -5.90
C GLN A 288 30.00 -5.32 -6.71
N ASN A 289 28.89 -5.96 -6.36
CA ASN A 289 28.37 -7.15 -7.05
C ASN A 289 27.40 -6.81 -8.18
N ILE A 290 26.99 -5.55 -8.30
CA ILE A 290 26.00 -5.11 -9.29
C ILE A 290 26.69 -4.66 -10.56
N ASP A 291 26.20 -5.14 -11.70
CA ASP A 291 26.59 -4.64 -13.01
C ASP A 291 25.80 -3.37 -13.35
N TRP A 292 26.35 -2.23 -12.94
CA TRP A 292 25.76 -0.91 -13.15
C TRP A 292 25.61 -0.53 -14.64
N SER A 293 26.29 -1.21 -15.56
CA SER A 293 26.18 -0.93 -17.00
C SER A 293 24.85 -1.38 -17.63
N LYS A 294 24.04 -2.14 -16.87
CA LYS A 294 22.70 -2.62 -17.25
C LYS A 294 21.59 -1.59 -17.00
N TYR A 295 21.91 -0.46 -16.39
CA TYR A 295 20.96 0.57 -15.99
C TYR A 295 21.42 1.95 -16.50
N ASP A 296 20.47 2.81 -16.82
CA ASP A 296 20.72 4.22 -17.17
C ASP A 296 20.51 5.14 -15.95
N ARG A 297 19.67 4.70 -14.99
CA ARG A 297 19.42 5.39 -13.73
C ARG A 297 19.26 4.41 -12.58
N ILE A 298 19.80 4.78 -11.43
CA ILE A 298 19.58 4.11 -10.16
C ILE A 298 18.76 5.04 -9.27
N ASN A 299 17.62 4.55 -8.79
CA ASN A 299 16.86 5.21 -7.73
C ASN A 299 17.23 4.52 -6.41
N TYR A 300 17.89 5.24 -5.50
CA TYR A 300 18.26 4.73 -4.18
C TYR A 300 17.05 4.76 -3.24
N ALA A 301 16.54 3.60 -2.87
CA ALA A 301 15.38 3.41 -2.02
C ALA A 301 15.83 3.06 -0.58
N PHE A 302 15.47 3.81 0.46
CA PHE A 302 14.75 5.08 0.42
C PHE A 302 15.39 6.11 1.36
N PHE A 303 15.16 7.38 1.03
CA PHE A 303 15.22 8.48 1.98
C PHE A 303 13.83 8.72 2.58
N GLN A 304 13.80 9.15 3.84
CA GLN A 304 12.57 9.44 4.58
C GLN A 304 12.48 10.92 4.95
N ILE A 305 11.30 11.34 5.42
CA ILE A 305 11.02 12.73 5.80
C ILE A 305 10.35 12.88 7.15
N ASP A 306 10.58 14.02 7.79
CA ASP A 306 9.79 14.49 8.94
C ASP A 306 8.66 15.46 8.51
N LYS A 307 7.88 15.93 9.49
CA LYS A 307 6.74 16.83 9.27
C LYS A 307 7.17 18.25 8.87
N GLU A 308 8.43 18.59 9.12
CA GLU A 308 9.04 19.88 8.79
C GLU A 308 9.60 19.90 7.37
N GLY A 309 9.71 18.73 6.72
CA GLY A 309 10.27 18.57 5.38
C GLY A 309 11.80 18.46 5.40
N GLU A 310 12.42 18.04 6.51
CA GLU A 310 13.79 17.54 6.50
C GLU A 310 13.84 16.16 5.86
N ILE A 311 14.95 15.84 5.19
CA ILE A 311 15.14 14.58 4.45
C ILE A 311 16.41 13.91 4.98
N PHE A 312 16.34 12.62 5.29
CA PHE A 312 17.43 11.84 5.88
C PHE A 312 17.34 10.36 5.49
N GLY A 313 18.44 9.63 5.69
CA GLY A 313 18.53 8.20 5.42
C GLY A 313 17.63 7.37 6.35
N THR A 314 17.43 6.11 5.99
CA THR A 314 16.65 5.13 6.76
C THR A 314 17.54 4.26 7.63
N ASP A 315 18.83 4.14 7.29
CA ASP A 315 19.82 3.38 8.03
C ASP A 315 21.13 4.18 8.15
N GLU A 316 21.34 4.78 9.33
CA GLU A 316 22.54 5.58 9.67
C GLU A 316 23.87 4.83 9.50
N TRP A 317 23.83 3.49 9.49
CA TRP A 317 24.99 2.66 9.29
C TRP A 317 25.17 2.29 7.81
N ALA A 318 24.12 1.76 7.17
CA ALA A 318 24.21 1.26 5.81
C ALA A 318 24.27 2.38 4.77
N ASP A 319 23.39 3.37 4.85
CA ASP A 319 23.22 4.40 3.82
C ASP A 319 24.53 5.12 3.43
N PRO A 320 25.32 5.67 4.39
CA PRO A 320 26.60 6.29 4.05
C PRO A 320 27.59 5.31 3.42
N GLN A 321 27.57 4.03 3.82
CA GLN A 321 28.48 3.02 3.26
C GLN A 321 28.06 2.55 1.87
N LEU A 322 26.76 2.46 1.61
CA LEU A 322 26.21 2.08 0.31
C LEU A 322 26.42 3.21 -0.69
N LEU A 323 26.07 4.45 -0.33
CA LEU A 323 26.15 5.60 -1.22
C LEU A 323 27.60 6.04 -1.47
N HIS A 324 28.41 6.17 -0.41
CA HIS A 324 29.77 6.69 -0.49
C HIS A 324 30.87 5.64 -0.39
N GLY A 325 30.54 4.37 -0.12
CA GLY A 325 31.51 3.29 0.04
C GLY A 325 31.92 3.05 1.50
N PRO A 326 32.62 1.94 1.82
CA PRO A 326 32.95 1.56 3.19
C PRO A 326 33.78 2.60 3.95
N TYR A 327 33.60 2.69 5.27
CA TYR A 327 34.40 3.55 6.13
C TYR A 327 35.90 3.19 6.10
N ILE A 328 36.76 4.22 6.11
CA ILE A 328 38.20 4.09 6.22
C ILE A 328 38.63 4.52 7.63
N TYR A 329 38.94 3.56 8.49
CA TYR A 329 39.45 3.82 9.86
C TYR A 329 40.98 3.97 9.94
N ASP A 330 41.71 3.54 8.92
CA ASP A 330 43.17 3.66 8.89
C ASP A 330 43.58 5.10 8.56
N GLU A 331 44.10 5.83 9.54
CA GLU A 331 44.57 7.22 9.41
C GLU A 331 45.60 7.37 8.28
N ALA A 332 46.45 6.37 8.05
CA ALA A 332 47.42 6.40 6.96
C ALA A 332 46.77 6.26 5.58
N ARG A 333 45.55 5.72 5.48
CA ARG A 333 44.72 5.71 4.25
C ARG A 333 43.93 7.01 4.10
N GLN A 334 43.51 7.64 5.19
CA GLN A 334 42.82 8.94 5.17
C GLN A 334 43.72 10.08 4.66
N ILE A 335 45.02 10.05 4.96
CA ILE A 335 45.99 11.08 4.55
C ILE A 335 46.43 10.92 3.08
N ARG A 336 46.22 9.74 2.47
CA ARG A 336 46.52 9.55 1.05
C ARG A 336 45.42 10.19 0.22
N THR A 337 45.62 11.45 -0.16
CA THR A 337 44.82 12.23 -1.12
C THR A 337 44.91 11.70 -2.57
N GLY A 338 44.87 10.38 -2.74
CA GLY A 338 44.67 9.72 -4.02
C GLY A 338 43.18 9.49 -4.29
N PRO A 339 42.80 9.14 -5.54
CA PRO A 339 41.42 8.84 -5.88
C PRO A 339 40.93 7.64 -5.05
N GLY A 340 40.08 7.91 -4.04
CA GLY A 340 39.39 6.86 -3.28
C GLY A 340 39.13 7.16 -1.80
N ALA A 341 39.93 7.97 -1.10
CA ALA A 341 39.67 8.32 0.30
C ALA A 341 39.15 9.75 0.40
N ASN A 342 37.83 9.93 0.47
CA ASN A 342 37.20 11.24 0.52
C ASN A 342 36.33 11.39 1.77
N TYR A 343 36.24 12.63 2.25
CA TYR A 343 35.44 12.97 3.42
C TYR A 343 34.04 13.38 2.98
N PHE A 344 33.05 12.52 3.25
CA PHE A 344 31.65 12.70 2.89
C PHE A 344 30.77 12.70 4.13
N CYS A 345 29.57 13.23 3.99
CA CYS A 345 28.61 13.33 5.09
C CYS A 345 27.27 12.73 4.69
N SER A 346 26.63 12.07 5.64
CA SER A 346 25.25 11.62 5.55
C SER A 346 24.34 12.40 6.49
N TRP A 347 23.07 12.47 6.11
CA TRP A 347 21.98 12.92 6.98
C TRP A 347 21.32 11.69 7.59
N ASP A 348 21.57 11.44 8.87
CA ASP A 348 21.14 10.24 9.59
C ASP A 348 19.89 10.50 10.44
N GLY A 349 19.37 11.72 10.39
CA GLY A 349 18.18 12.17 11.10
C GLY A 349 17.87 13.62 10.78
N PRO A 350 16.74 14.15 11.29
CA PRO A 350 16.40 15.56 11.14
C PRO A 350 17.52 16.46 11.66
N SER A 351 18.17 17.19 10.76
CA SER A 351 19.34 18.03 11.06
C SER A 351 20.55 17.29 11.67
N LEU A 352 20.58 15.95 11.66
CA LEU A 352 21.71 15.16 12.15
C LEU A 352 22.63 14.82 10.99
N ARG A 353 23.79 15.50 10.96
CA ARG A 353 24.78 15.38 9.89
C ARG A 353 26.03 14.69 10.41
N ASN A 354 26.30 13.48 9.93
CA ASN A 354 27.46 12.70 10.32
C ASN A 354 28.44 12.60 9.15
N CYS A 355 29.74 12.74 9.42
CA CYS A 355 30.75 12.79 8.37
C CYS A 355 31.89 11.82 8.68
N ASN A 356 32.40 11.17 7.64
CA ASN A 356 33.51 10.24 7.78
C ASN A 356 34.34 10.13 6.49
N TYR A 357 35.46 9.41 6.55
CA TYR A 357 36.24 9.03 5.38
C TYR A 357 35.70 7.73 4.78
N HIS A 358 35.48 7.73 3.48
CA HIS A 358 34.95 6.58 2.74
C HIS A 358 35.88 6.13 1.63
N ASP A 359 35.91 4.81 1.34
CA ASP A 359 36.49 4.24 0.12
C ASP A 359 35.48 4.38 -1.02
N THR A 360 35.50 5.55 -1.66
CA THR A 360 34.45 5.93 -2.61
C THR A 360 34.49 5.16 -3.91
N THR A 361 35.56 4.41 -4.15
CA THR A 361 35.64 3.52 -5.32
C THR A 361 34.64 2.36 -5.26
N LYS A 362 33.95 2.19 -4.13
CA LYS A 362 33.02 1.09 -3.85
C LYS A 362 31.59 1.55 -3.55
N GLY A 363 31.32 2.86 -3.53
CA GLY A 363 29.99 3.40 -3.30
C GLY A 363 29.16 3.45 -4.57
N ILE A 364 27.83 3.36 -4.43
CA ILE A 364 26.87 3.39 -5.54
C ILE A 364 27.05 4.63 -6.41
N ILE A 365 27.23 5.81 -5.79
CA ILE A 365 27.39 7.08 -6.53
C ILE A 365 28.52 6.96 -7.56
N GLU A 366 29.71 6.57 -7.11
CA GLU A 366 30.88 6.47 -7.99
C GLU A 366 30.78 5.29 -8.95
N LEU A 367 30.31 4.12 -8.50
CA LEU A 367 30.22 2.92 -9.33
C LEU A 367 29.22 3.10 -10.48
N ALA A 368 28.03 3.64 -10.19
CA ALA A 368 27.01 3.92 -11.19
C ALA A 368 27.46 5.02 -12.17
N HIS A 369 28.00 6.13 -11.66
CA HIS A 369 28.51 7.21 -12.51
C HIS A 369 29.64 6.75 -13.44
N ARG A 370 30.56 5.90 -12.96
CA ARG A 370 31.63 5.31 -13.80
C ARG A 370 31.08 4.40 -14.90
N ALA A 371 29.96 3.72 -14.66
CA ALA A 371 29.27 2.93 -15.65
C ALA A 371 28.44 3.78 -16.64
N GLY A 372 28.31 5.09 -16.39
CA GLY A 372 27.54 6.02 -17.20
C GLY A 372 26.08 6.16 -16.79
N ALA A 373 25.68 5.52 -15.69
CA ALA A 373 24.34 5.65 -15.10
C ALA A 373 24.24 6.92 -14.24
N THR A 374 23.03 7.42 -14.06
CA THR A 374 22.71 8.48 -13.10
C THR A 374 22.22 7.91 -11.78
N VAL A 375 22.30 8.67 -10.69
CA VAL A 375 21.79 8.25 -9.37
C VAL A 375 20.87 9.32 -8.79
N MET A 376 19.70 8.92 -8.32
CA MET A 376 18.70 9.78 -7.69
C MET A 376 18.25 9.16 -6.36
N PRO A 377 18.00 9.94 -5.31
CA PRO A 377 17.32 9.44 -4.12
C PRO A 377 15.83 9.27 -4.47
N SER A 378 15.27 8.12 -4.15
CA SER A 378 13.81 7.99 -4.01
C SER A 378 13.44 8.35 -2.58
N ILE A 379 12.54 9.32 -2.44
CA ILE A 379 12.09 9.82 -1.14
C ILE A 379 10.67 9.32 -0.92
N GLY A 380 10.44 8.63 0.19
CA GLY A 380 9.17 8.00 0.51
C GLY A 380 9.20 6.49 0.37
N GLY A 381 8.28 5.94 -0.41
CA GLY A 381 7.91 4.53 -0.44
C GLY A 381 6.78 4.21 0.54
N TRP A 382 6.26 2.98 0.48
CA TRP A 382 5.11 2.51 1.26
C TRP A 382 5.15 2.93 2.74
N THR A 383 6.16 2.50 3.50
CA THR A 383 6.22 2.71 4.96
C THR A 383 6.70 4.11 5.39
N LEU A 384 7.04 4.98 4.44
CA LEU A 384 7.69 6.28 4.72
C LEU A 384 6.89 7.46 4.14
N SER A 385 5.64 7.22 3.73
CA SER A 385 4.79 8.21 3.07
C SER A 385 3.93 9.06 4.02
N ASP A 386 3.78 8.67 5.29
CA ASP A 386 2.88 9.28 6.28
C ASP A 386 3.05 10.80 6.47
N ASN A 387 4.27 11.31 6.27
CA ASN A 387 4.57 12.72 6.48
C ASN A 387 4.32 13.59 5.23
N PHE A 388 4.13 13.00 4.05
CA PHE A 388 3.88 13.77 2.83
C PHE A 388 2.63 14.65 2.90
N PRO A 389 1.45 14.18 3.38
CA PRO A 389 0.26 15.04 3.50
C PRO A 389 0.54 16.32 4.30
N THR A 390 1.24 16.18 5.44
CA THR A 390 1.61 17.31 6.30
C THR A 390 2.60 18.26 5.61
N VAL A 391 3.65 17.71 4.99
CA VAL A 391 4.69 18.50 4.30
C VAL A 391 4.10 19.22 3.08
N ALA A 392 3.26 18.54 2.30
CA ALA A 392 2.63 19.05 1.10
C ALA A 392 1.58 20.13 1.41
N ALA A 393 0.85 20.05 2.53
CA ALA A 393 -0.21 21.00 2.86
C ALA A 393 0.30 22.44 3.08
N SER A 394 1.48 22.61 3.69
CA SER A 394 1.99 23.94 4.08
C SER A 394 3.06 24.47 3.12
N GLU A 395 2.91 25.73 2.66
CA GLU A 395 3.90 26.38 1.80
C GLU A 395 5.29 26.44 2.45
N ARG A 396 5.33 26.60 3.79
CA ARG A 396 6.58 26.66 4.56
C ARG A 396 7.34 25.33 4.46
N THR A 397 6.65 24.22 4.69
CA THR A 397 7.24 22.87 4.69
C THR A 397 7.53 22.40 3.28
N ARG A 398 6.66 22.67 2.29
CA ARG A 398 6.96 22.45 0.86
C ARG A 398 8.27 23.10 0.44
N LYS A 399 8.45 24.38 0.77
CA LYS A 399 9.70 25.12 0.48
C LYS A 399 10.90 24.54 1.22
N ASN A 400 10.70 24.03 2.43
CA ASN A 400 11.77 23.41 3.21
C ASN A 400 12.22 22.09 2.59
N PHE A 401 11.28 21.20 2.29
CA PHE A 401 11.52 19.97 1.57
C PHE A 401 12.24 20.21 0.24
N ALA A 402 11.76 21.15 -0.58
CA ALA A 402 12.39 21.46 -1.86
C ALA A 402 13.83 22.00 -1.70
N ARG A 403 14.13 22.74 -0.62
CA ARG A 403 15.51 23.12 -0.30
C ARG A 403 16.36 21.92 0.12
N ASN A 404 15.80 21.01 0.90
CA ASN A 404 16.51 19.81 1.35
C ASN A 404 16.78 18.86 0.17
N CYS A 405 15.91 18.80 -0.84
CA CYS A 405 16.20 18.13 -2.12
C CYS A 405 17.47 18.69 -2.79
N VAL A 406 17.58 20.02 -2.86
CA VAL A 406 18.79 20.69 -3.39
C VAL A 406 20.03 20.34 -2.55
N LYS A 407 19.90 20.32 -1.21
CA LYS A 407 21.01 19.91 -0.33
C LYS A 407 21.47 18.48 -0.60
N LEU A 408 20.55 17.53 -0.77
CA LEU A 408 20.90 16.14 -1.09
C LEU A 408 21.68 16.07 -2.40
N ILE A 409 21.24 16.76 -3.45
CA ILE A 409 21.97 16.81 -4.73
C ILE A 409 23.39 17.34 -4.55
N GLU A 410 23.57 18.43 -3.81
CA GLU A 410 24.88 19.05 -3.64
C GLU A 410 25.82 18.23 -2.74
N GLU A 411 25.30 17.58 -1.70
CA GLU A 411 26.12 16.84 -0.73
C GLU A 411 26.43 15.41 -1.17
N TYR A 412 25.51 14.73 -1.86
CA TYR A 412 25.69 13.35 -2.30
C TYR A 412 26.10 13.21 -3.76
N ASN A 413 26.07 14.30 -4.53
CA ASN A 413 26.28 14.30 -5.98
C ASN A 413 25.18 13.53 -6.75
N PHE A 414 23.92 13.61 -6.29
CA PHE A 414 22.78 13.06 -7.04
C PHE A 414 22.48 13.84 -8.33
N ASP A 415 21.81 13.20 -9.28
CA ASP A 415 21.49 13.72 -10.61
C ASP A 415 20.06 14.26 -10.75
N GLY A 416 19.27 14.19 -9.68
CA GLY A 416 17.86 14.55 -9.65
C GLY A 416 17.20 14.08 -8.35
N ILE A 417 15.87 14.12 -8.33
CA ILE A 417 15.01 13.67 -7.23
C ILE A 417 13.89 12.79 -7.76
N ASP A 418 13.65 11.65 -7.12
CA ASP A 418 12.44 10.84 -7.33
C ASP A 418 11.53 10.95 -6.11
N ILE A 419 10.24 11.15 -6.34
CA ILE A 419 9.23 11.24 -5.28
C ILE A 419 8.34 10.00 -5.33
N ASP A 420 8.30 9.28 -4.23
CA ASP A 420 7.51 8.09 -4.07
C ASP A 420 6.51 8.27 -2.92
N TRP A 421 5.49 9.11 -3.17
CA TRP A 421 4.40 9.31 -2.21
C TRP A 421 3.28 8.31 -2.49
N GLU A 422 3.13 7.37 -1.57
CA GLU A 422 2.12 6.32 -1.63
C GLU A 422 1.03 6.58 -0.57
N TYR A 423 -0.18 7.03 -0.87
CA TYR A 423 -0.55 7.82 -2.04
C TYR A 423 -1.26 9.10 -1.59
N PRO A 424 -1.25 10.18 -2.41
CA PRO A 424 -2.16 11.29 -2.21
C PRO A 424 -3.60 10.81 -1.98
N GLY A 425 -4.20 11.20 -0.85
CA GLY A 425 -5.57 10.82 -0.48
C GLY A 425 -5.75 9.40 0.09
N TYR A 426 -4.67 8.66 0.35
CA TYR A 426 -4.74 7.35 0.99
C TYR A 426 -4.68 7.48 2.52
N GLU A 427 -5.83 7.28 3.18
CA GLU A 427 -6.01 7.54 4.62
C GLU A 427 -5.04 6.77 5.54
N PRO A 428 -4.71 5.49 5.30
CA PRO A 428 -3.75 4.76 6.13
C PRO A 428 -2.36 5.41 6.20
N HIS A 429 -1.96 6.17 5.18
CA HIS A 429 -0.75 7.01 5.19
C HIS A 429 -1.05 8.48 5.47
N SER A 430 -2.03 8.73 6.32
CA SER A 430 -2.51 10.07 6.73
C SER A 430 -3.06 10.93 5.58
N GLY A 431 -3.42 10.32 4.46
CA GLY A 431 -3.86 11.03 3.27
C GLY A 431 -5.23 11.68 3.41
N THR A 432 -5.45 12.75 2.67
CA THR A 432 -6.71 13.53 2.64
C THR A 432 -7.11 13.91 1.22
N ASP A 433 -8.38 14.22 0.98
CA ASP A 433 -8.86 14.72 -0.33
C ASP A 433 -8.08 15.95 -0.84
N GLN A 434 -7.52 16.74 0.09
CA GLN A 434 -6.74 17.93 -0.22
C GLN A 434 -5.41 17.60 -0.90
N ASP A 435 -4.90 16.38 -0.70
CA ASP A 435 -3.63 15.89 -1.24
C ASP A 435 -3.61 15.93 -2.76
N LYS A 436 -4.77 15.74 -3.40
CA LYS A 436 -4.92 15.87 -4.85
C LYS A 436 -4.37 17.18 -5.39
N PHE A 437 -4.57 18.27 -4.66
CA PHE A 437 -4.08 19.59 -5.05
C PHE A 437 -2.71 19.91 -4.45
N THR A 438 -2.44 19.49 -3.22
CA THR A 438 -1.18 19.81 -2.54
C THR A 438 -0.01 19.02 -3.12
N TYR A 439 -0.24 17.82 -3.67
CA TYR A 439 0.77 17.06 -4.41
C TYR A 439 1.29 17.82 -5.64
N THR A 440 0.39 18.42 -6.42
CA THR A 440 0.76 19.29 -7.55
C THR A 440 1.60 20.49 -7.10
N LEU A 441 1.18 21.17 -6.02
CA LEU A 441 1.92 22.31 -5.46
C LEU A 441 3.29 21.91 -4.90
N PHE A 442 3.37 20.70 -4.34
CA PHE A 442 4.60 20.11 -3.81
C PHE A 442 5.60 19.84 -4.92
N LEU A 443 5.20 19.11 -5.97
CA LEU A 443 6.04 18.86 -7.14
C LEU A 443 6.49 20.15 -7.83
N ALA A 444 5.59 21.13 -7.96
CA ALA A 444 5.90 22.42 -8.58
C ALA A 444 7.00 23.19 -7.82
N GLU A 445 6.96 23.19 -6.49
CA GLU A 445 7.98 23.86 -5.68
C GLU A 445 9.34 23.15 -5.73
N ILE A 446 9.36 21.81 -5.81
CA ILE A 446 10.59 21.04 -6.03
C ILE A 446 11.20 21.38 -7.40
N ARG A 447 10.42 21.27 -8.48
CA ARG A 447 10.85 21.57 -9.85
C ARG A 447 11.48 22.96 -9.94
N LYS A 448 10.84 23.96 -9.34
CA LYS A 448 11.32 25.33 -9.28
C LYS A 448 12.70 25.46 -8.62
N GLN A 449 12.95 24.77 -7.49
CA GLN A 449 14.25 24.84 -6.83
C GLN A 449 15.33 24.06 -7.57
N LEU A 450 14.97 22.93 -8.19
CA LEU A 450 15.88 22.20 -9.07
C LEU A 450 16.28 23.02 -10.31
N ASP A 451 15.35 23.77 -10.90
CA ASP A 451 15.65 24.66 -12.03
C ASP A 451 16.59 25.81 -11.62
N GLN A 452 16.39 26.38 -10.43
CA GLN A 452 17.27 27.40 -9.87
C GLN A 452 18.69 26.86 -9.66
N LEU A 453 18.80 25.67 -9.04
CA LEU A 453 20.08 24.99 -8.90
C LEU A 453 20.71 24.72 -10.27
N GLY A 454 19.90 24.29 -11.24
CA GLY A 454 20.39 23.96 -12.57
C GLY A 454 20.96 25.13 -13.35
N ILE A 455 20.38 26.32 -13.19
CA ILE A 455 20.94 27.58 -13.71
C ILE A 455 22.30 27.87 -13.06
N ILE A 456 22.42 27.68 -11.74
CA ILE A 456 23.65 27.96 -10.99
C ILE A 456 24.77 26.98 -11.37
N LYS A 457 24.44 25.70 -11.52
CA LYS A 457 25.41 24.62 -11.80
C LYS A 457 25.62 24.36 -13.29
N ASN A 458 24.85 25.03 -14.15
CA ASN A 458 24.79 24.76 -15.59
C ASN A 458 24.54 23.26 -15.89
N LYS A 459 23.61 22.66 -15.15
CA LYS A 459 23.22 21.24 -15.24
C LYS A 459 21.71 21.13 -15.07
N TYR A 460 21.03 20.32 -15.87
CA TYR A 460 19.62 20.03 -15.64
C TYR A 460 19.47 18.87 -14.65
N TYR A 461 18.65 19.04 -13.61
CA TYR A 461 18.37 18.00 -12.61
C TYR A 461 16.95 17.47 -12.83
N LYS A 462 16.82 16.14 -12.93
CA LYS A 462 15.52 15.51 -13.19
C LYS A 462 14.63 15.51 -11.94
N LEU A 463 13.32 15.63 -12.15
CA LEU A 463 12.29 15.35 -11.16
C LEU A 463 11.37 14.26 -11.70
N THR A 464 11.32 13.12 -11.01
CA THR A 464 10.45 12.00 -11.36
C THR A 464 9.56 11.64 -10.19
N ALA A 465 8.55 10.82 -10.47
CA ALA A 465 7.74 10.23 -9.42
C ALA A 465 7.37 8.80 -9.78
N ALA A 466 7.40 7.92 -8.77
CA ALA A 466 6.70 6.65 -8.78
C ALA A 466 5.19 6.92 -8.58
N LEU A 467 4.38 6.32 -9.45
CA LEU A 467 2.96 6.66 -9.59
C LEU A 467 2.09 5.41 -9.62
N PRO A 468 0.91 5.45 -8.97
CA PRO A 468 0.07 4.27 -8.81
C PRO A 468 -0.57 3.81 -10.11
N CYS A 469 -0.91 2.53 -10.17
CA CYS A 469 -1.74 1.98 -11.25
C CYS A 469 -3.17 1.58 -10.84
N GLY A 470 -3.51 1.64 -9.54
CA GLY A 470 -4.88 1.48 -9.06
C GLY A 470 -5.78 2.66 -9.49
N PRO A 471 -6.92 2.43 -10.18
CA PRO A 471 -7.79 3.51 -10.65
C PRO A 471 -8.30 4.46 -9.56
N ASP A 472 -8.55 3.93 -8.36
CA ASP A 472 -8.96 4.67 -7.17
C ASP A 472 -7.86 5.61 -6.66
N LYS A 473 -6.60 5.16 -6.66
CA LYS A 473 -5.44 5.99 -6.29
C LYS A 473 -5.14 7.05 -7.35
N ILE A 474 -5.22 6.67 -8.63
CA ILE A 474 -5.05 7.59 -9.75
C ILE A 474 -6.07 8.74 -9.70
N ALA A 475 -7.31 8.48 -9.27
CA ALA A 475 -8.36 9.49 -9.16
C ALA A 475 -8.00 10.66 -8.20
N ASN A 476 -7.07 10.44 -7.28
CA ASN A 476 -6.57 11.42 -6.32
C ASN A 476 -5.38 12.25 -6.85
N ILE A 477 -5.01 12.14 -8.13
CA ILE A 477 -3.86 12.88 -8.71
C ILE A 477 -4.33 13.79 -9.85
N GLN A 478 -3.84 15.03 -9.90
CA GLN A 478 -4.04 15.93 -11.03
C GLN A 478 -3.05 15.62 -12.17
N ILE A 479 -3.24 14.48 -12.84
CA ILE A 479 -2.34 14.00 -13.92
C ILE A 479 -2.13 15.08 -15.00
N ASP A 480 -3.20 15.80 -15.36
CA ASP A 480 -3.18 16.88 -16.35
C ASP A 480 -2.24 18.04 -15.98
N GLN A 481 -1.94 18.21 -14.69
CA GLN A 481 -1.02 19.22 -14.18
C GLN A 481 0.38 18.65 -13.97
N ILE A 482 0.51 17.52 -13.27
CA ILE A 482 1.83 16.98 -12.91
C ILE A 482 2.64 16.51 -14.13
N LYS A 483 1.97 16.17 -15.24
CA LYS A 483 2.62 15.79 -16.49
C LYS A 483 3.52 16.89 -17.07
N ASP A 484 3.26 18.16 -16.73
CA ASP A 484 4.06 19.30 -17.21
C ASP A 484 5.17 19.68 -16.21
N ILE A 485 5.17 19.08 -15.02
CA ILE A 485 6.15 19.32 -13.94
C ILE A 485 7.22 18.23 -13.93
N LEU A 486 6.81 16.96 -14.01
CA LEU A 486 7.69 15.80 -13.95
C LEU A 486 8.41 15.59 -15.29
N ASP A 487 9.66 15.16 -15.24
CA ASP A 487 10.42 14.75 -16.43
C ASP A 487 9.93 13.41 -16.98
N GLU A 488 9.69 12.48 -16.05
CA GLU A 488 9.27 11.10 -16.33
C GLU A 488 8.26 10.65 -15.27
N LEU A 489 7.30 9.83 -15.69
CA LEU A 489 6.25 9.24 -14.87
C LEU A 489 6.53 7.73 -14.77
N ASN A 490 6.97 7.28 -13.60
CA ASN A 490 7.34 5.89 -13.35
C ASN A 490 6.09 5.14 -12.88
N LEU A 491 5.41 4.43 -13.78
CA LEU A 491 4.18 3.74 -13.43
C LEU A 491 4.49 2.40 -12.76
N MET A 492 4.11 2.27 -11.49
CA MET A 492 4.25 1.03 -10.71
C MET A 492 3.25 -0.01 -11.21
N SER A 493 3.41 -0.52 -12.45
CA SER A 493 2.43 -1.38 -13.11
C SER A 493 2.49 -2.85 -12.67
N TYR A 494 2.55 -3.05 -11.36
CA TYR A 494 2.61 -4.29 -10.60
C TYR A 494 1.78 -4.14 -9.32
N ASP A 495 1.64 -5.17 -8.50
CA ASP A 495 0.76 -5.20 -7.32
C ASP A 495 -0.69 -4.85 -7.63
N LEU A 496 -1.12 -5.28 -8.81
CA LEU A 496 -2.48 -5.08 -9.28
C LEU A 496 -3.42 -6.14 -8.69
N HIS A 497 -2.89 -7.32 -8.38
CA HIS A 497 -3.58 -8.38 -7.65
C HIS A 497 -2.61 -9.10 -6.70
N GLY A 498 -3.12 -9.51 -5.55
CA GLY A 498 -2.33 -10.11 -4.48
C GLY A 498 -3.22 -10.70 -3.39
N ALA A 499 -2.62 -11.07 -2.26
CA ALA A 499 -3.33 -11.78 -1.19
C ALA A 499 -4.42 -10.95 -0.48
N TRP A 500 -4.49 -9.65 -0.75
CA TRP A 500 -5.56 -8.75 -0.35
C TRP A 500 -6.85 -8.95 -1.17
N ASP A 501 -6.76 -9.51 -2.38
CA ASP A 501 -7.93 -9.86 -3.18
C ASP A 501 -8.61 -11.10 -2.59
N MET A 502 -9.90 -11.27 -2.86
CA MET A 502 -10.62 -12.50 -2.50
C MET A 502 -10.16 -13.71 -3.33
N LEU A 503 -9.75 -13.46 -4.56
CA LEU A 503 -9.38 -14.49 -5.53
C LEU A 503 -7.92 -14.36 -5.90
N THR A 504 -7.26 -15.49 -6.13
CA THR A 504 -5.94 -15.52 -6.74
C THR A 504 -5.94 -14.77 -8.06
N GLY A 505 -5.00 -13.84 -8.20
CA GLY A 505 -4.82 -13.04 -9.40
C GLY A 505 -3.37 -12.86 -9.80
N ILE A 506 -3.18 -12.34 -11.00
CA ILE A 506 -1.86 -12.08 -11.56
C ILE A 506 -1.30 -10.78 -10.99
N ASN A 507 -0.06 -10.78 -10.48
CA ASN A 507 0.58 -9.60 -9.88
C ASN A 507 0.58 -8.39 -10.82
N ALA A 508 1.03 -8.61 -12.07
CA ALA A 508 1.25 -7.55 -13.04
C ALA A 508 0.74 -7.95 -14.43
N PRO A 509 -0.58 -8.06 -14.63
CA PRO A 509 -1.15 -8.56 -15.87
C PRO A 509 -0.99 -7.53 -16.99
N MET A 510 -0.58 -7.95 -18.19
CA MET A 510 -0.49 -7.06 -19.36
C MET A 510 -1.84 -6.41 -19.67
N THR A 511 -2.91 -7.18 -19.63
CA THR A 511 -4.30 -6.74 -19.87
C THR A 511 -5.22 -7.27 -18.79
N ASP A 512 -6.37 -6.62 -18.59
CA ASP A 512 -7.34 -6.97 -17.55
C ASP A 512 -7.72 -8.47 -17.59
N GLN A 513 -7.74 -9.10 -16.42
CA GLN A 513 -8.10 -10.51 -16.25
C GLN A 513 -9.58 -10.76 -16.57
N GLY A 514 -10.45 -9.77 -16.33
CA GLY A 514 -11.87 -9.79 -16.71
C GLY A 514 -12.74 -10.72 -15.86
N TRP A 515 -12.36 -10.93 -14.59
CA TRP A 515 -13.06 -11.84 -13.67
C TRP A 515 -14.04 -11.15 -12.72
N THR A 516 -13.90 -9.85 -12.52
CA THR A 516 -14.78 -9.02 -11.69
C THR A 516 -15.33 -7.87 -12.53
N ASP A 517 -16.59 -7.47 -12.25
CA ASP A 517 -17.34 -6.52 -13.08
C ASP A 517 -17.10 -5.04 -12.69
N ASP A 518 -16.52 -4.81 -11.50
CA ASP A 518 -16.63 -3.51 -10.83
C ASP A 518 -15.46 -2.55 -11.06
N THR A 519 -14.30 -3.02 -11.52
CA THR A 519 -13.14 -2.15 -11.79
C THR A 519 -12.38 -2.58 -13.04
N LYS A 520 -12.73 -1.94 -14.17
CA LYS A 520 -11.95 -2.05 -15.41
C LYS A 520 -10.61 -1.33 -15.20
N ARG A 521 -9.52 -1.82 -15.82
CA ARG A 521 -8.17 -1.22 -15.87
C ARG A 521 -7.15 -1.60 -14.77
N TRP A 522 -7.34 -2.69 -14.03
CA TRP A 522 -6.28 -3.30 -13.19
C TRP A 522 -5.30 -4.13 -14.04
N SER A 523 -4.58 -3.44 -14.92
CA SER A 523 -3.55 -4.04 -15.78
C SER A 523 -2.52 -3.01 -16.21
N VAL A 524 -1.37 -3.49 -16.67
CA VAL A 524 -0.33 -2.67 -17.30
C VAL A 524 -0.92 -1.80 -18.41
N HIS A 525 -1.76 -2.39 -19.27
CA HIS A 525 -2.43 -1.68 -20.35
C HIS A 525 -3.46 -0.66 -19.84
N GLY A 526 -4.30 -1.06 -18.89
CA GLY A 526 -5.33 -0.20 -18.30
C GLY A 526 -4.74 1.03 -17.59
N CYS A 527 -3.70 0.82 -16.79
CA CYS A 527 -2.96 1.88 -16.12
C CYS A 527 -2.33 2.84 -17.15
N THR A 528 -1.54 2.31 -18.09
CA THR A 528 -0.86 3.13 -19.11
C THR A 528 -1.87 3.99 -19.88
N ASN A 529 -3.00 3.42 -20.31
CA ASN A 529 -4.01 4.16 -21.05
C ASN A 529 -4.70 5.23 -20.19
N THR A 530 -4.88 5.00 -18.89
CA THR A 530 -5.45 6.02 -18.00
C THR A 530 -4.58 7.28 -17.96
N TYR A 531 -3.25 7.14 -17.86
CA TYR A 531 -2.34 8.29 -17.92
C TYR A 531 -2.35 8.97 -19.30
N VAL A 532 -2.34 8.19 -20.39
CA VAL A 532 -2.39 8.73 -21.76
C VAL A 532 -3.69 9.48 -22.05
N GLU A 533 -4.83 8.95 -21.62
CA GLU A 533 -6.14 9.59 -21.75
C GLU A 533 -6.23 10.90 -20.96
N ASN A 534 -5.45 11.04 -19.88
CA ASN A 534 -5.27 12.29 -19.14
C ASN A 534 -4.17 13.20 -19.72
N GLY A 535 -3.70 12.91 -20.94
CA GLY A 535 -2.82 13.79 -21.73
C GLY A 535 -1.32 13.58 -21.51
N VAL A 536 -0.90 12.54 -20.79
CA VAL A 536 0.53 12.21 -20.65
C VAL A 536 1.05 11.63 -21.96
N PRO A 537 2.12 12.20 -22.55
CA PRO A 537 2.75 11.60 -23.72
C PRO A 537 3.47 10.30 -23.33
N LEU A 538 3.31 9.26 -24.15
CA LEU A 538 3.97 7.95 -23.93
C LEU A 538 5.49 8.09 -23.76
N SER A 539 6.11 9.04 -24.46
CA SER A 539 7.54 9.36 -24.37
C SER A 539 8.01 9.90 -23.00
N LYS A 540 7.11 10.08 -22.03
CA LYS A 540 7.42 10.42 -20.64
C LYS A 540 7.07 9.29 -19.65
N ILE A 541 6.51 8.19 -20.11
CA ILE A 541 6.04 7.09 -19.25
C ILE A 541 7.09 5.99 -19.23
N ASN A 542 7.49 5.59 -18.02
CA ASN A 542 8.25 4.37 -17.78
C ASN A 542 7.32 3.26 -17.28
N LEU A 543 7.42 2.07 -17.87
CA LEU A 543 6.62 0.90 -17.51
C LEU A 543 7.28 0.14 -16.36
N GLY A 544 6.51 -0.24 -15.33
CA GLY A 544 6.99 -0.99 -14.18
C GLY A 544 7.16 -2.48 -14.44
N LEU A 545 8.32 -3.00 -14.05
CA LEU A 545 8.74 -4.39 -14.16
C LEU A 545 8.99 -4.96 -12.74
N PRO A 546 8.13 -5.87 -12.25
CA PRO A 546 8.32 -6.49 -10.94
C PRO A 546 9.29 -7.66 -11.03
N PHE A 547 10.40 -7.58 -10.29
CA PHE A 547 11.37 -8.67 -10.14
C PHE A 547 11.04 -9.57 -8.94
N TYR A 548 9.75 -9.76 -8.71
CA TYR A 548 9.15 -10.50 -7.59
C TYR A 548 7.76 -11.00 -7.98
N GLY A 549 7.14 -11.77 -7.10
CA GLY A 549 5.79 -12.31 -7.27
C GLY A 549 4.90 -12.12 -6.06
N ARG A 550 3.61 -12.41 -6.29
CA ARG A 550 2.56 -12.43 -5.26
C ARG A 550 2.09 -13.85 -5.07
N SER A 551 2.11 -14.34 -3.82
CA SER A 551 1.76 -15.72 -3.52
C SER A 551 0.41 -15.86 -2.82
N PHE A 552 -0.16 -17.05 -2.94
CA PHE A 552 -1.51 -17.38 -2.48
C PHE A 552 -1.49 -18.76 -1.84
N ARG A 553 -1.76 -18.82 -0.54
CA ARG A 553 -1.72 -20.04 0.25
C ARG A 553 -2.88 -20.96 -0.12
N ARG A 554 -2.60 -22.25 -0.26
CA ARG A 554 -3.52 -23.34 -0.65
C ARG A 554 -4.17 -23.26 -2.03
N ALA A 555 -3.96 -22.18 -2.78
CA ALA A 555 -4.48 -22.09 -4.14
C ALA A 555 -3.79 -23.08 -5.08
N THR A 556 -4.53 -23.58 -6.06
CA THR A 556 -4.03 -24.54 -7.05
C THR A 556 -4.19 -24.06 -8.50
N GLY A 557 -4.74 -22.87 -8.69
CA GLY A 557 -4.96 -22.24 -9.99
C GLY A 557 -5.47 -20.82 -9.82
N MET A 558 -5.67 -20.15 -10.96
CA MET A 558 -6.19 -18.78 -11.01
C MET A 558 -7.70 -18.72 -10.75
N LYS A 559 -8.20 -17.53 -10.38
CA LYS A 559 -9.62 -17.30 -10.06
C LYS A 559 -10.16 -18.25 -8.97
N GLN A 560 -9.34 -18.55 -7.96
CA GLN A 560 -9.68 -19.41 -6.82
C GLN A 560 -9.60 -18.65 -5.49
N LEU A 561 -10.36 -19.09 -4.49
CA LEU A 561 -10.19 -18.65 -3.10
C LEU A 561 -8.83 -19.14 -2.55
N HIS A 562 -8.28 -18.40 -1.59
CA HIS A 562 -7.00 -18.69 -0.93
C HIS A 562 -7.00 -18.27 0.54
N GLU A 563 -6.00 -18.73 1.29
CA GLU A 563 -5.83 -18.43 2.73
C GLU A 563 -4.82 -17.29 2.97
N GLY A 564 -4.88 -16.23 2.16
CA GLY A 564 -3.90 -15.12 2.20
C GLY A 564 -2.59 -15.45 1.50
N ALA A 565 -1.51 -14.74 1.85
CA ALA A 565 -0.18 -14.91 1.26
C ALA A 565 0.44 -16.26 1.66
N ASP A 566 1.21 -16.89 0.77
CA ASP A 566 1.91 -18.15 1.06
C ASP A 566 3.24 -17.91 1.80
N ASP A 567 3.11 -17.35 3.00
CA ASP A 567 4.19 -17.13 3.97
C ASP A 567 4.84 -18.44 4.44
N ARG A 568 4.17 -19.59 4.29
CA ARG A 568 4.72 -20.90 4.65
C ARG A 568 5.83 -21.32 3.69
N ASN A 569 5.60 -21.19 2.39
CA ASN A 569 6.58 -21.59 1.38
C ASN A 569 7.56 -20.47 1.04
N PHE A 570 7.16 -19.20 1.22
CA PHE A 570 7.97 -18.01 0.95
C PHE A 570 8.20 -17.16 2.21
N HIS A 571 8.50 -17.82 3.35
CA HIS A 571 8.68 -17.15 4.65
C HIS A 571 9.79 -16.09 4.69
N LEU A 572 10.85 -16.27 3.89
CA LEU A 572 11.96 -15.30 3.83
C LEU A 572 11.56 -13.97 3.19
N ASP A 573 10.48 -13.97 2.41
CA ASP A 573 9.96 -12.79 1.74
C ASP A 573 8.53 -12.46 2.20
N GLU A 574 8.12 -12.98 3.36
CA GLU A 574 6.81 -12.74 3.97
C GLU A 574 5.63 -13.03 3.03
N GLY A 575 5.77 -14.04 2.15
CA GLY A 575 4.73 -14.40 1.17
C GLY A 575 4.75 -13.58 -0.13
N SER A 576 5.71 -12.67 -0.31
CA SER A 576 5.88 -11.86 -1.51
C SER A 576 7.26 -12.09 -2.14
N PRO A 577 7.50 -13.31 -2.67
CA PRO A 577 8.84 -13.77 -3.01
C PRO A 577 9.51 -12.98 -4.13
N GLN A 578 10.76 -12.58 -3.89
CA GLN A 578 11.65 -12.09 -4.93
C GLN A 578 11.90 -13.17 -5.99
N TYR A 579 12.17 -12.77 -7.23
CA TYR A 579 12.30 -13.70 -8.35
C TYR A 579 13.36 -14.78 -8.11
N PHE A 580 14.48 -14.46 -7.46
CA PHE A 580 15.49 -15.46 -7.10
C PHE A 580 14.93 -16.57 -6.19
N ASN A 581 14.03 -16.24 -5.26
CA ASN A 581 13.45 -17.22 -4.35
C ASN A 581 12.34 -18.03 -5.04
N ILE A 582 11.60 -17.41 -5.97
CA ILE A 582 10.67 -18.13 -6.85
C ILE A 582 11.43 -19.19 -7.63
N VAL A 583 12.51 -18.80 -8.31
CA VAL A 583 13.40 -19.68 -9.07
C VAL A 583 13.86 -20.86 -8.20
N ASN A 584 14.37 -20.61 -7.01
CA ASN A 584 14.80 -21.66 -6.07
C ASN A 584 13.70 -22.67 -5.70
N ASN A 585 12.43 -22.29 -5.80
CA ASN A 585 11.28 -23.15 -5.52
C ASN A 585 10.65 -23.79 -6.77
N LEU A 586 11.07 -23.44 -7.99
CA LEU A 586 10.47 -24.00 -9.21
C LEU A 586 10.64 -25.52 -9.33
N ASN A 587 11.65 -26.11 -8.68
CA ASN A 587 11.91 -27.55 -8.68
C ASN A 587 10.78 -28.42 -8.10
N ARG A 588 9.90 -27.80 -7.30
CA ARG A 588 8.76 -28.42 -6.61
C ARG A 588 7.43 -27.85 -7.09
N MET A 589 7.44 -27.09 -8.18
CA MET A 589 6.27 -26.44 -8.74
C MET A 589 6.02 -26.88 -10.19
N THR A 590 4.79 -26.67 -10.66
CA THR A 590 4.44 -26.70 -12.06
C THR A 590 4.18 -25.27 -12.54
N THR A 591 4.77 -24.89 -13.67
CA THR A 591 4.69 -23.53 -14.20
C THR A 591 3.69 -23.42 -15.33
N TYR A 592 2.84 -22.40 -15.27
CA TYR A 592 1.78 -22.13 -16.24
C TYR A 592 1.85 -20.71 -16.77
N ARG A 593 1.78 -20.57 -18.09
CA ARG A 593 1.63 -19.27 -18.72
C ARG A 593 0.17 -18.92 -18.90
N HIS A 594 -0.20 -17.78 -18.35
CA HIS A 594 -1.50 -17.18 -18.53
C HIS A 594 -1.51 -16.30 -19.79
N GLU A 595 -1.92 -16.84 -20.93
CA GLU A 595 -1.76 -16.17 -22.24
C GLU A 595 -2.55 -14.86 -22.37
N LYS A 596 -3.72 -14.75 -21.73
CA LYS A 596 -4.51 -13.52 -21.75
C LYS A 596 -3.74 -12.35 -21.12
N THR A 597 -3.07 -12.58 -19.99
CA THR A 597 -2.33 -11.54 -19.27
C THR A 597 -0.85 -11.48 -19.65
N GLN A 598 -0.38 -12.44 -20.44
CA GLN A 598 1.02 -12.59 -20.82
C GLN A 598 1.99 -12.72 -19.63
N THR A 599 1.53 -13.32 -18.53
CA THR A 599 2.28 -13.47 -17.27
C THR A 599 2.38 -14.93 -16.86
N GLN A 600 3.38 -15.24 -16.03
CA GLN A 600 3.63 -16.57 -15.52
C GLN A 600 3.02 -16.76 -14.13
N TYR A 601 2.62 -17.98 -13.81
CA TYR A 601 2.43 -18.41 -12.43
C TYR A 601 2.95 -19.82 -12.21
N ALA A 602 3.17 -20.18 -10.96
CA ALA A 602 3.63 -21.50 -10.56
C ALA A 602 2.80 -22.03 -9.39
N VAL A 603 2.51 -23.33 -9.41
CA VAL A 603 1.70 -24.02 -8.40
C VAL A 603 2.53 -25.13 -7.78
N LEU A 604 2.51 -25.25 -6.45
CA LEU A 604 3.22 -26.31 -5.74
C LEU A 604 2.66 -27.69 -6.09
N ASN A 605 3.58 -28.63 -6.32
CA ASN A 605 3.28 -30.04 -6.54
C ASN A 605 3.03 -30.76 -5.20
N SER A 606 2.09 -30.23 -4.42
CA SER A 606 1.75 -30.69 -3.08
C SER A 606 0.23 -30.68 -2.90
N PRO A 607 -0.36 -31.65 -2.18
CA PRO A 607 -1.78 -31.62 -1.84
C PRO A 607 -2.17 -30.40 -0.98
N ASP A 608 -1.20 -29.77 -0.30
CA ASP A 608 -1.44 -28.55 0.49
C ASP A 608 -1.67 -27.31 -0.40
N GLY A 609 -1.43 -27.39 -1.70
CA GLY A 609 -1.50 -26.27 -2.64
C GLY A 609 -0.45 -25.19 -2.35
N GLY A 610 -0.64 -24.03 -2.97
CA GLY A 610 0.24 -22.86 -2.91
C GLY A 610 0.61 -22.41 -4.32
N LEU A 611 0.38 -21.13 -4.60
CA LEU A 611 0.52 -20.55 -5.92
C LEU A 611 1.32 -19.25 -5.82
N VAL A 612 2.12 -18.93 -6.83
CA VAL A 612 2.76 -17.61 -6.99
C VAL A 612 2.57 -17.11 -8.42
N SER A 613 2.07 -15.88 -8.57
CA SER A 613 2.11 -15.15 -9.84
C SER A 613 3.35 -14.26 -9.89
N TYR A 614 4.06 -14.28 -11.02
CA TYR A 614 5.30 -13.53 -11.20
C TYR A 614 5.61 -13.28 -12.67
N ASP A 615 6.56 -12.39 -12.93
CA ASP A 615 7.11 -12.21 -14.27
C ASP A 615 8.38 -13.06 -14.44
N ASP A 616 8.37 -13.92 -15.45
CA ASP A 616 9.55 -14.65 -15.93
C ASP A 616 10.26 -13.86 -17.04
N PRO A 617 11.42 -14.31 -17.55
CA PRO A 617 12.11 -13.64 -18.66
C PRO A 617 11.25 -13.42 -19.91
N ARG A 618 10.28 -14.31 -20.19
CA ARG A 618 9.33 -14.13 -21.30
C ARG A 618 8.34 -13.01 -21.02
N ALA A 619 7.71 -12.98 -19.85
CA ALA A 619 6.77 -11.92 -19.46
C ALA A 619 7.44 -10.54 -19.45
N ILE A 620 8.67 -10.44 -18.91
CA ILE A 620 9.46 -9.20 -18.97
C ILE A 620 9.73 -8.79 -20.42
N CYS A 621 10.17 -9.71 -21.27
CA CYS A 621 10.41 -9.41 -22.69
C CYS A 621 9.14 -8.96 -23.42
N ASP A 622 7.98 -9.56 -23.12
CA ASP A 622 6.68 -9.17 -23.69
C ASP A 622 6.28 -7.75 -23.25
N LYS A 623 6.52 -7.38 -21.98
CA LYS A 623 6.31 -6.02 -21.45
C LYS A 623 7.23 -5.00 -22.10
N VAL A 624 8.49 -5.36 -22.31
CA VAL A 624 9.48 -4.51 -22.99
C VAL A 624 9.11 -4.35 -24.46
N HIS A 625 8.66 -5.40 -25.13
CA HIS A 625 8.13 -5.33 -26.49
C HIS A 625 6.96 -4.34 -26.58
N TYR A 626 5.97 -4.50 -25.70
CA TYR A 626 4.80 -3.64 -25.63
C TYR A 626 5.16 -2.15 -25.48
N ALA A 627 6.07 -1.84 -24.56
CA ALA A 627 6.52 -0.47 -24.33
C ALA A 627 7.29 0.10 -25.54
N ASN A 628 8.16 -0.71 -26.15
CA ASN A 628 8.94 -0.32 -27.32
C ASN A 628 8.05 0.00 -28.52
N GLU A 629 7.08 -0.87 -28.83
CA GLU A 629 6.12 -0.66 -29.93
C GLU A 629 5.25 0.58 -29.73
N ARG A 630 4.96 0.93 -28.47
CA ARG A 630 4.17 2.12 -28.12
C ARG A 630 5.00 3.40 -28.01
N GLY A 631 6.31 3.35 -28.19
CA GLY A 631 7.17 4.52 -28.06
C GLY A 631 7.21 5.08 -26.63
N MET A 632 7.08 4.22 -25.61
CA MET A 632 7.20 4.62 -24.20
C MET A 632 8.63 5.09 -23.86
N HIS A 633 8.82 5.87 -22.80
CA HIS A 633 10.14 6.39 -22.44
C HIS A 633 11.13 5.29 -22.05
N GLY A 634 10.67 4.30 -21.28
CA GLY A 634 11.55 3.31 -20.70
C GLY A 634 10.87 2.44 -19.66
N PHE A 635 11.62 2.02 -18.66
CA PHE A 635 11.25 1.00 -17.69
C PHE A 635 11.69 1.39 -16.28
N LEU A 636 10.85 1.09 -15.29
CA LEU A 636 11.30 1.02 -13.90
C LEU A 636 11.32 -0.44 -13.44
N VAL A 637 12.35 -0.81 -12.70
CA VAL A 637 12.54 -2.14 -12.12
C VAL A 637 12.41 -2.04 -10.61
N TRP A 638 11.46 -2.78 -10.05
CA TRP A 638 11.33 -3.01 -8.62
C TRP A 638 11.51 -4.50 -8.33
N GLU A 639 12.60 -4.95 -7.69
CA GLU A 639 13.81 -4.19 -7.35
C GLU A 639 15.05 -4.92 -7.88
N ILE A 640 16.17 -4.20 -8.01
CA ILE A 640 17.34 -4.71 -8.76
C ILE A 640 17.94 -5.99 -8.17
N SER A 641 17.79 -6.20 -6.86
CA SER A 641 18.34 -7.38 -6.19
C SER A 641 17.44 -8.62 -6.38
N GLY A 642 16.19 -8.40 -6.80
CA GLY A 642 15.15 -9.42 -6.86
C GLY A 642 15.44 -10.53 -7.88
N ASP A 643 16.17 -10.22 -8.96
CA ASP A 643 16.56 -11.21 -9.98
C ASP A 643 18.00 -11.73 -9.84
N MET A 644 18.78 -11.21 -8.89
CA MET A 644 20.17 -11.64 -8.69
C MET A 644 20.21 -13.09 -8.16
N LEU A 645 20.63 -14.05 -8.99
CA LEU A 645 20.75 -15.46 -8.62
C LEU A 645 22.11 -15.77 -7.99
N GLU A 646 22.20 -16.83 -7.18
CA GLU A 646 23.45 -17.22 -6.48
C GLU A 646 24.65 -17.46 -7.41
N ASN A 647 24.39 -17.81 -8.67
CA ASN A 647 25.42 -18.00 -9.69
C ASN A 647 25.84 -16.71 -10.41
N GLY A 648 25.34 -15.55 -9.97
CA GLY A 648 25.61 -14.22 -10.51
C GLY A 648 24.79 -13.84 -11.75
N GLN A 649 23.85 -14.68 -12.18
CA GLN A 649 22.94 -14.33 -13.28
C GLN A 649 21.85 -13.35 -12.81
N THR A 650 21.39 -12.49 -13.72
CA THR A 650 20.31 -11.51 -13.50
C THR A 650 19.34 -11.56 -14.68
N PRO A 651 18.55 -12.64 -14.80
CA PRO A 651 17.86 -13.01 -16.03
C PRO A 651 16.75 -12.03 -16.44
N LEU A 652 16.16 -11.29 -15.51
CA LEU A 652 15.06 -10.36 -15.82
C LEU A 652 15.60 -9.05 -16.37
N ILE A 653 16.66 -8.49 -15.78
CA ILE A 653 17.33 -7.31 -16.35
C ILE A 653 18.06 -7.64 -17.67
N ASP A 654 18.54 -8.88 -17.82
CA ASP A 654 19.12 -9.35 -19.09
C ASP A 654 18.04 -9.44 -20.17
N ALA A 655 16.88 -10.04 -19.89
CA ALA A 655 15.75 -10.07 -20.83
C ALA A 655 15.27 -8.66 -21.21
N THR A 656 15.31 -7.73 -20.25
CA THR A 656 14.98 -6.31 -20.48
C THR A 656 15.93 -5.68 -21.47
N ASN A 657 17.23 -5.74 -21.20
CA ASN A 657 18.26 -5.16 -22.05
C ASN A 657 18.35 -5.84 -23.42
N ASP A 658 18.23 -7.17 -23.48
CA ASP A 658 18.28 -7.93 -24.73
C ASP A 658 17.15 -7.52 -25.67
N LYS A 659 15.92 -7.34 -25.17
CA LYS A 659 14.79 -6.89 -25.98
C LYS A 659 14.89 -5.43 -26.41
N ILE A 660 15.52 -4.57 -25.60
CA ILE A 660 15.84 -3.17 -25.99
C ILE A 660 16.87 -3.17 -27.13
N ASN A 661 17.95 -3.94 -26.99
CA ASN A 661 19.07 -3.97 -27.94
C ASN A 661 18.73 -4.71 -29.25
N ASP A 662 17.88 -5.73 -29.16
CA ASP A 662 17.32 -6.48 -30.27
C ASP A 662 15.78 -6.48 -30.22
N PRO A 663 15.12 -5.48 -30.83
CA PRO A 663 13.67 -5.45 -30.95
C PRO A 663 13.06 -6.68 -31.66
N SER A 664 13.86 -7.41 -32.46
CA SER A 664 13.42 -8.62 -33.16
C SER A 664 13.51 -9.90 -32.32
N LEU A 665 14.06 -9.81 -31.10
CA LEU A 665 14.15 -10.92 -30.16
C LEU A 665 12.76 -11.55 -29.94
N ASP A 666 12.68 -12.86 -30.18
CA ASP A 666 11.47 -13.65 -29.99
C ASP A 666 11.33 -14.04 -28.51
N CYS A 667 10.51 -13.27 -27.78
CA CYS A 667 10.25 -13.46 -26.36
C CYS A 667 9.72 -14.87 -26.03
N SER A 668 9.07 -15.56 -26.99
CA SER A 668 8.56 -16.91 -26.78
C SER A 668 9.63 -17.97 -26.56
N LYS A 669 10.91 -17.62 -26.75
CA LYS A 669 12.08 -18.50 -26.51
C LYS A 669 12.73 -18.30 -25.14
N LEU A 670 12.39 -17.25 -24.40
CA LEU A 670 12.97 -16.97 -23.09
C LEU A 670 12.26 -17.77 -21.99
N ARG A 671 13.01 -18.30 -21.02
CA ARG A 671 12.50 -19.13 -19.90
C ARG A 671 13.34 -18.89 -18.65
N ASP A 672 12.86 -19.33 -17.49
CA ASP A 672 13.59 -19.27 -16.22
C ASP A 672 14.95 -20.02 -16.29
N PRO A 673 16.00 -19.50 -15.65
CA PRO A 673 17.38 -19.97 -15.84
C PRO A 673 17.72 -21.28 -15.14
N LEU A 674 16.94 -21.75 -14.15
CA LEU A 674 17.18 -23.06 -13.56
C LEU A 674 16.92 -24.22 -14.53
N TRP A 675 16.56 -23.93 -15.79
CA TRP A 675 15.95 -24.90 -16.68
C TRP A 675 15.76 -24.36 -18.12
N SER A 676 16.32 -24.91 -19.20
CA SER A 676 16.43 -26.33 -19.50
C SER A 676 15.37 -27.25 -18.84
N LEU A 677 14.20 -26.73 -18.43
CA LEU A 677 13.02 -27.48 -17.99
C LEU A 677 12.72 -28.24 -19.27
N SER A 678 12.84 -29.57 -19.24
CA SER A 678 12.31 -30.37 -20.34
C SER A 678 10.90 -29.84 -20.61
N SER A 679 10.46 -29.81 -21.87
CA SER A 679 9.16 -29.26 -22.28
C SER A 679 7.93 -29.76 -21.48
N SER A 680 8.13 -30.71 -20.57
CA SER A 680 7.19 -31.33 -19.64
C SER A 680 6.85 -30.55 -18.36
N THR A 681 7.29 -29.30 -18.16
CA THR A 681 7.00 -28.53 -16.93
C THR A 681 6.58 -27.08 -17.17
N TYR A 682 6.59 -26.64 -18.43
CA TYR A 682 6.06 -25.35 -18.88
C TYR A 682 4.79 -25.59 -19.69
N PHE A 683 3.67 -25.11 -19.18
CA PHE A 683 2.36 -25.35 -19.77
C PHE A 683 1.64 -24.04 -20.07
N TYR A 684 0.72 -24.08 -21.03
CA TYR A 684 -0.34 -23.10 -21.07
C TYR A 684 -1.24 -23.30 -19.85
N ALA A 685 -1.68 -22.21 -19.24
CA ALA A 685 -2.66 -22.26 -18.17
C ALA A 685 -3.90 -23.03 -18.66
N PRO A 686 -4.46 -23.93 -17.84
CA PRO A 686 -5.78 -24.49 -18.12
C PRO A 686 -6.83 -23.39 -18.13
N ASP A 687 -7.99 -23.67 -18.72
CA ASP A 687 -9.13 -22.78 -18.62
C ASP A 687 -9.50 -22.56 -17.15
N GLU A 688 -9.77 -21.30 -16.81
CA GLU A 688 -10.26 -20.92 -15.50
C GLU A 688 -11.68 -21.47 -15.27
N PRO A 689 -12.09 -21.67 -14.01
CA PRO A 689 -13.46 -22.10 -13.75
C PRO A 689 -14.47 -21.00 -14.14
N ASP A 690 -15.56 -21.40 -14.79
CA ASP A 690 -16.66 -20.49 -15.16
C ASP A 690 -17.23 -19.78 -13.92
N GLU A 691 -17.46 -20.56 -12.85
CA GLU A 691 -17.93 -20.10 -11.54
C GLU A 691 -16.87 -20.29 -10.45
N VAL A 692 -16.82 -19.38 -9.48
CA VAL A 692 -15.95 -19.51 -8.31
C VAL A 692 -16.58 -20.51 -7.33
N ASP A 693 -15.79 -21.49 -6.87
CA ASP A 693 -16.24 -22.39 -5.80
C ASP A 693 -16.29 -21.65 -4.46
N MET A 694 -17.50 -21.25 -4.06
CA MET A 694 -17.75 -20.51 -2.83
C MET A 694 -18.04 -21.41 -1.62
N THR A 695 -17.97 -22.75 -1.74
CA THR A 695 -18.36 -23.66 -0.65
C THR A 695 -17.62 -23.42 0.66
N ASN A 696 -16.36 -22.96 0.58
CA ASN A 696 -15.54 -22.65 1.75
C ASN A 696 -15.33 -21.15 2.00
N ALA A 697 -16.00 -20.25 1.27
CA ALA A 697 -15.82 -18.80 1.37
C ALA A 697 -15.91 -18.26 2.80
N ALA A 698 -16.83 -18.78 3.61
CA ALA A 698 -17.00 -18.38 5.02
C ALA A 698 -15.86 -18.80 5.96
N SER A 699 -14.99 -19.72 5.50
CA SER A 699 -13.82 -20.23 6.25
C SER A 699 -12.55 -19.45 5.93
N PHE A 700 -12.55 -18.65 4.85
CA PHE A 700 -11.44 -17.81 4.46
C PHE A 700 -11.63 -16.43 5.09
N SER A 701 -10.89 -16.13 6.16
CA SER A 701 -10.68 -14.75 6.54
C SER A 701 -9.60 -14.18 5.62
N ILE A 702 -9.93 -13.20 4.78
CA ILE A 702 -8.92 -12.36 4.14
C ILE A 702 -8.30 -11.56 5.28
N GLN A 703 -7.22 -12.08 5.88
CA GLN A 703 -6.37 -11.22 6.69
C GLN A 703 -5.61 -10.37 5.70
N SER A 704 -5.87 -9.05 5.71
CA SER A 704 -4.97 -8.07 5.12
C SER A 704 -3.64 -8.15 5.88
N THR A 705 -2.78 -9.06 5.44
CA THR A 705 -1.36 -9.08 5.80
C THR A 705 -0.64 -8.62 4.55
N GLY A 706 -0.73 -7.32 4.28
CA GLY A 706 0.16 -6.72 3.31
C GLY A 706 1.60 -6.91 3.80
N SER A 707 2.47 -7.45 2.95
CA SER A 707 3.91 -7.44 3.25
C SER A 707 4.42 -6.01 3.13
N ALA A 708 5.54 -5.69 3.77
CA ALA A 708 6.28 -4.45 3.49
C ALA A 708 6.64 -4.30 2.00
N ASN A 709 6.44 -5.35 1.19
CA ASN A 709 6.60 -5.37 -0.24
C ASN A 709 5.36 -4.95 -1.07
N ASP A 710 4.22 -4.57 -0.48
CA ASP A 710 2.94 -4.34 -1.16
C ASP A 710 2.75 -2.88 -1.64
N PHE A 711 3.25 -2.54 -2.84
CA PHE A 711 3.60 -1.16 -3.25
C PHE A 711 2.69 -0.52 -4.33
N ASN A 712 1.42 -0.90 -4.48
CA ASN A 712 0.58 -0.23 -5.51
C ASN A 712 -0.86 0.12 -5.14
N GLY A 713 -1.18 0.18 -3.85
CA GLY A 713 -2.49 0.67 -3.42
C GLY A 713 -3.64 -0.22 -3.89
N ALA A 714 -3.44 -1.53 -3.83
CA ALA A 714 -4.52 -2.48 -3.83
C ALA A 714 -5.63 -2.10 -2.84
N GLN A 715 -6.85 -2.53 -3.14
CA GLN A 715 -8.00 -2.25 -2.28
C GLN A 715 -7.89 -3.08 -0.99
N GLU A 716 -7.45 -2.46 0.11
CA GLU A 716 -7.44 -3.11 1.43
C GLU A 716 -8.83 -3.19 2.08
N ASP A 717 -9.87 -2.64 1.45
CA ASP A 717 -11.22 -2.60 2.02
C ASP A 717 -12.30 -3.13 1.06
N THR A 718 -12.73 -4.37 1.29
CA THR A 718 -14.16 -4.71 1.32
C THR A 718 -14.43 -5.78 2.38
N VAL A 719 -14.97 -5.36 3.52
CA VAL A 719 -15.92 -6.23 4.23
C VAL A 719 -17.09 -6.44 3.25
N LEU A 720 -17.13 -7.60 2.60
CA LEU A 720 -18.29 -8.02 1.81
C LEU A 720 -19.51 -8.06 2.73
N SER A 721 -20.27 -6.97 2.69
CA SER A 721 -21.63 -6.96 3.22
C SER A 721 -22.44 -7.91 2.35
N ARG A 722 -22.91 -8.98 3.01
CA ARG A 722 -23.77 -10.04 2.49
C ARG A 722 -24.79 -9.50 1.47
N PRO A 723 -24.99 -10.14 0.31
CA PRO A 723 -26.13 -9.82 -0.53
C PRO A 723 -27.40 -9.99 0.30
N ALA A 724 -28.17 -8.92 0.44
CA ALA A 724 -29.44 -8.97 1.14
C ALA A 724 -30.38 -9.91 0.40
N THR A 725 -30.47 -11.16 0.85
CA THR A 725 -31.62 -12.01 0.56
C THR A 725 -32.83 -11.35 1.22
N THR A 726 -33.64 -10.70 0.40
CA THR A 726 -34.97 -10.24 0.74
C THR A 726 -35.81 -11.40 1.28
N SER A 727 -36.07 -11.39 2.58
CA SER A 727 -37.26 -12.00 3.14
C SER A 727 -37.84 -11.05 4.18
N THR A 728 -38.81 -10.27 3.73
CA THR A 728 -39.76 -9.53 4.56
C THR A 728 -40.59 -10.50 5.39
N SER A 729 -40.64 -10.28 6.70
CA SER A 729 -41.86 -10.49 7.47
C SER A 729 -41.95 -9.42 8.53
N ASP A 730 -42.86 -8.48 8.29
CA ASP A 730 -43.25 -7.40 9.18
C ASP A 730 -43.78 -7.90 10.52
N SER A 731 -43.49 -7.13 11.58
CA SER A 731 -44.54 -6.73 12.51
C SER A 731 -44.20 -5.37 13.13
N ASP A 732 -45.02 -4.39 12.75
CA ASP A 732 -45.23 -3.07 13.32
C ASP A 732 -45.11 -2.98 14.85
N ALA A 733 -44.51 -1.89 15.34
CA ALA A 733 -45.16 -0.95 16.26
C ALA A 733 -44.29 0.29 16.53
N SER A 734 -44.83 1.45 16.20
CA SER A 734 -44.27 2.79 16.44
C SER A 734 -44.37 3.25 17.91
N THR A 735 -43.31 3.92 18.37
CA THR A 735 -43.28 5.13 19.24
C THR A 735 -44.12 5.19 20.53
N GLN A 736 -43.48 5.44 21.67
CA GLN A 736 -43.42 6.78 22.29
C GLN A 736 -42.56 6.82 23.57
N ASN A 737 -41.87 7.95 23.70
CA ASN A 737 -41.06 8.41 24.82
C ASN A 737 -41.97 9.11 25.86
N GLN A 738 -41.71 9.00 27.19
CA GLN A 738 -41.97 10.05 28.21
C GLN A 738 -41.56 9.62 29.66
N VAL A 739 -40.49 10.27 30.16
CA VAL A 739 -40.32 11.03 31.44
C VAL A 739 -40.83 10.48 32.79
N TYR A 740 -39.92 10.43 33.79
CA TYR A 740 -40.18 10.93 35.17
C TYR A 740 -38.89 11.30 35.95
N ILE A 741 -38.92 12.46 36.64
CA ILE A 741 -37.88 13.07 37.53
C ILE A 741 -38.34 12.89 39.00
N PRO A 742 -37.44 12.63 39.97
CA PRO A 742 -37.35 13.52 41.17
C PRO A 742 -35.90 13.65 41.72
N THR A 743 -35.31 14.86 41.76
CA THR A 743 -35.14 15.82 42.88
C THR A 743 -34.16 15.46 44.01
N TYR A 744 -33.18 16.35 44.20
CA TYR A 744 -32.07 16.37 45.17
C TYR A 744 -32.47 16.92 46.55
N THR A 745 -31.75 16.46 47.59
CA THR A 745 -31.47 17.21 48.84
C THR A 745 -29.97 17.14 49.16
N VAL A 746 -29.44 18.26 49.67
CA VAL A 746 -28.01 18.57 49.89
C VAL A 746 -27.67 18.40 51.38
N ASP A 747 -26.50 17.82 51.69
CA ASP A 747 -25.74 18.20 52.89
C ASP A 747 -24.22 17.98 52.73
N ASN A 748 -23.46 18.93 53.28
CA ASN A 748 -22.03 19.21 53.08
C ASN A 748 -21.07 18.24 53.76
N GLY A 749 -19.95 17.92 53.12
CA GLY A 749 -18.79 17.32 53.80
C GLY A 749 -17.63 16.85 52.93
N SER A 750 -16.78 17.79 52.51
CA SER A 750 -15.33 17.66 52.22
C SER A 750 -14.80 16.71 51.13
N SER A 751 -13.84 17.28 50.39
CA SER A 751 -12.75 16.70 49.59
C SER A 751 -13.05 16.01 48.25
N SER A 752 -12.70 16.77 47.21
CA SER A 752 -11.97 16.40 45.98
C SER A 752 -12.57 15.37 45.00
N SER A 753 -12.98 15.95 43.87
CA SER A 753 -12.81 15.49 42.47
C SER A 753 -13.44 14.15 42.06
N ALA A 754 -14.47 14.31 41.24
CA ALA A 754 -15.30 13.28 40.64
C ALA A 754 -14.56 12.44 39.57
N SER A 755 -14.76 11.14 39.69
CA SER A 755 -14.78 10.15 38.61
C SER A 755 -16.21 9.63 38.42
N SER A 756 -16.68 9.48 37.18
CA SER A 756 -17.56 8.39 36.68
C SER A 756 -17.79 8.65 35.18
N SER A 757 -17.20 7.86 34.29
CA SER A 757 -17.58 6.50 33.83
C SER A 757 -18.81 6.53 32.89
N SER A 758 -18.75 5.97 31.69
CA SER A 758 -18.69 4.53 31.38
C SER A 758 -18.35 4.37 29.86
N SER A 759 -17.29 3.66 29.46
CA SER A 759 -17.07 2.19 29.39
C SER A 759 -17.73 1.54 28.15
N SER A 760 -17.13 0.62 27.38
CA SER A 760 -15.76 0.18 27.03
C SER A 760 -15.88 -1.29 26.57
N THR A 761 -15.19 -1.66 25.50
CA THR A 761 -14.74 -3.05 25.26
C THR A 761 -13.29 -3.16 25.75
N VAL A 762 -12.95 -4.33 26.28
CA VAL A 762 -11.91 -4.59 27.28
C VAL A 762 -10.50 -4.55 26.67
N GLU A 763 -9.72 -3.51 26.99
CA GLU A 763 -8.25 -3.60 26.99
C GLU A 763 -7.81 -4.27 28.31
N LEU A 764 -6.97 -5.31 28.24
CA LEU A 764 -6.28 -5.83 29.42
C LEU A 764 -5.02 -4.99 29.69
N VAL A 765 -5.26 -3.75 30.10
CA VAL A 765 -4.25 -2.84 30.65
C VAL A 765 -3.97 -3.28 32.09
N LYS A 766 -2.69 -3.42 32.46
CA LYS A 766 -2.32 -3.55 33.88
C LYS A 766 -2.46 -2.15 34.48
N ASP A 767 -3.41 -1.93 35.39
CA ASP A 767 -3.59 -0.63 36.04
C ASP A 767 -2.25 -0.04 36.50
N CYS A 768 -2.08 1.27 36.32
CA CYS A 768 -0.93 1.99 36.83
C CYS A 768 -0.72 1.65 38.32
N PRO A 769 0.46 1.15 38.73
CA PRO A 769 0.67 0.81 40.13
C PRO A 769 0.47 2.03 41.04
N ASN A 770 -0.14 1.84 42.21
CA ASN A 770 -0.42 2.94 43.13
C ASN A 770 0.85 3.77 43.44
N GLY A 771 0.77 5.08 43.19
CA GLY A 771 1.88 6.02 43.39
C GLY A 771 2.98 5.98 42.33
N TYR A 772 2.86 5.14 41.29
CA TYR A 772 3.84 5.07 40.21
C TYR A 772 3.64 6.23 39.22
N THR A 773 4.75 6.89 38.90
CA THR A 773 4.83 7.94 37.88
C THR A 773 5.95 7.58 36.91
N GLY A 774 5.61 7.40 35.63
CA GLY A 774 6.51 6.85 34.61
C GLY A 774 5.76 6.11 33.51
N TYR A 775 6.46 5.42 32.62
CA TYR A 775 5.82 4.56 31.63
C TYR A 775 5.58 3.16 32.20
N TRP A 776 4.38 2.65 31.98
CA TRP A 776 3.97 1.32 32.38
C TRP A 776 3.41 0.55 31.18
N THR A 777 3.15 -0.73 31.34
CA THR A 777 2.87 -1.62 30.21
C THR A 777 1.59 -2.44 30.35
N SER A 778 1.02 -2.88 29.23
CA SER A 778 -0.11 -3.81 29.18
C SER A 778 0.28 -5.19 29.73
N ILE A 779 -0.71 -6.05 30.00
CA ILE A 779 -0.44 -7.35 30.64
C ILE A 779 0.47 -8.28 29.82
N ASP A 780 0.48 -8.10 28.50
CA ASP A 780 1.25 -8.84 27.51
C ASP A 780 2.51 -8.09 27.05
N CYS A 781 2.78 -6.93 27.63
CA CYS A 781 3.87 -6.01 27.29
C CYS A 781 3.90 -5.50 25.84
N THR A 782 2.84 -5.70 25.06
CA THR A 782 2.80 -5.25 23.66
C THR A 782 2.46 -3.77 23.53
N ARG A 783 2.00 -3.13 24.60
CA ARG A 783 1.65 -1.70 24.66
C ARG A 783 2.20 -1.07 25.93
N TYR A 784 2.39 0.24 25.90
CA TYR A 784 2.80 1.04 27.04
C TYR A 784 1.96 2.31 27.16
N PHE A 785 1.92 2.89 28.34
CA PHE A 785 1.15 4.07 28.65
C PHE A 785 1.81 4.85 29.77
N GLN A 786 1.48 6.13 29.87
CA GLN A 786 2.06 6.98 30.89
C GLN A 786 1.19 6.95 32.15
N CYS A 787 1.82 6.84 33.30
CA CYS A 787 1.19 6.91 34.61
C CYS A 787 1.63 8.18 35.34
N GLN A 788 0.70 8.80 36.06
CA GLN A 788 0.98 9.88 37.00
C GLN A 788 0.24 9.62 38.32
N ASP A 789 1.02 9.39 39.38
CA ASP A 789 0.53 9.06 40.73
C ASP A 789 -0.50 7.91 40.75
N GLY A 790 -0.25 6.86 39.97
CA GLY A 790 -1.17 5.72 39.83
C GLY A 790 -2.35 5.94 38.88
N ASN A 791 -2.45 7.08 38.19
CA ASN A 791 -3.49 7.34 37.18
C ASN A 791 -2.94 7.25 35.75
N LEU A 792 -3.71 6.65 34.85
CA LEU A 792 -3.41 6.57 33.42
C LEU A 792 -3.52 7.96 32.76
N LEU A 793 -2.50 8.36 32.00
CA LEU A 793 -2.49 9.57 31.19
C LEU A 793 -2.51 9.21 29.70
N GLY A 794 -3.60 9.56 29.03
CA GLY A 794 -3.76 9.36 27.58
C GLY A 794 -4.04 7.91 27.18
N ALA A 795 -4.01 7.66 25.87
CA ALA A 795 -4.26 6.34 25.29
C ALA A 795 -2.98 5.48 25.27
N SER A 796 -3.15 4.16 25.40
CA SER A 796 -2.07 3.19 25.29
C SER A 796 -1.40 3.23 23.91
N GLN A 797 -0.07 3.16 23.88
CA GLN A 797 0.78 3.19 22.70
C GLN A 797 1.34 1.78 22.44
N PRO A 798 1.27 1.23 21.22
CA PRO A 798 1.86 -0.07 20.92
C PRO A 798 3.39 0.01 20.86
N CYS A 799 4.05 -1.09 21.24
CA CYS A 799 5.43 -1.31 20.85
C CYS A 799 5.52 -1.69 19.37
N VAL A 800 6.70 -1.46 18.77
CA VAL A 800 6.99 -1.88 17.39
C VAL A 800 6.80 -3.41 17.29
N PRO A 801 6.14 -3.92 16.24
CA PRO A 801 5.94 -5.37 16.06
C PRO A 801 7.26 -6.16 16.22
N GLY A 802 7.24 -7.22 17.03
CA GLY A 802 8.43 -8.01 17.39
C GLY A 802 9.18 -7.54 18.64
N THR A 803 8.73 -6.46 19.30
CA THR A 803 9.29 -5.94 20.55
C THR A 803 8.25 -5.89 21.67
N LEU A 804 8.69 -5.93 22.93
CA LEU A 804 7.88 -5.79 24.14
C LEU A 804 8.37 -4.59 24.95
N PHE A 805 7.49 -3.91 25.67
CA PHE A 805 7.87 -2.77 26.50
C PHE A 805 8.53 -3.23 27.80
N ASP A 806 9.76 -2.78 28.03
CA ASP A 806 10.47 -3.00 29.28
C ASP A 806 10.39 -1.75 30.16
N VAL A 807 9.67 -1.87 31.27
CA VAL A 807 9.45 -0.80 32.24
C VAL A 807 10.75 -0.35 32.94
N HIS A 808 11.76 -1.22 33.05
CA HIS A 808 13.01 -0.91 33.73
C HIS A 808 13.90 0.03 32.90
N ILE A 809 13.85 -0.10 31.58
CA ILE A 809 14.61 0.73 30.64
C ILE A 809 13.74 1.76 29.89
N ASN A 810 12.43 1.79 30.16
CA ASN A 810 11.43 2.69 29.57
C ASN A 810 11.45 2.71 28.03
N THR A 811 11.61 1.55 27.40
CA THR A 811 11.59 1.43 25.94
C THR A 811 11.12 0.05 25.50
N CYS A 812 10.74 -0.06 24.23
CA CYS A 812 10.46 -1.34 23.59
C CYS A 812 11.77 -2.04 23.22
N ALA A 813 11.94 -3.30 23.61
CA ALA A 813 13.10 -4.12 23.32
C ALA A 813 12.67 -5.51 22.81
N PHE A 814 13.58 -6.24 22.17
CA PHE A 814 13.28 -7.58 21.67
C PHE A 814 12.75 -8.49 22.77
N ALA A 815 11.69 -9.25 22.49
CA ALA A 815 10.97 -10.07 23.48
C ALA A 815 11.86 -11.01 24.31
N ALA A 816 12.98 -11.49 23.72
CA ALA A 816 13.96 -12.32 24.41
C ALA A 816 14.66 -11.64 25.61
N ASN A 817 14.62 -10.32 25.68
CA ASN A 817 15.33 -9.49 26.66
C ASN A 817 14.39 -8.73 27.61
N VAL A 818 13.07 -8.90 27.49
CA VAL A 818 12.07 -8.17 28.28
C VAL A 818 11.40 -9.12 29.26
N GLN A 819 11.41 -8.77 30.55
CA GLN A 819 10.59 -9.45 31.54
C GLN A 819 9.26 -8.72 31.71
N CYS A 820 8.25 -9.27 31.05
CA CYS A 820 6.85 -9.08 31.39
C CYS A 820 6.48 -10.00 32.56
#